data_AF-A0A6J3KVI8-F1
#
_entry.id   AF-A0A6J3KVI8-F1
#
_cell.length_a   1.000
_cell.length_b   1.000
_cell.length_c   1.000
_cell.angle_alpha   90.00
_cell.angle_beta   90.00
_cell.angle_gamma   90.00
#
_symmetry.space_group_name_H-M   'P 1'
#
loop_
_entity.id
_entity.type
_entity.pdbx_description
1 polymer ?
#
loop_
_entity_poly.entity_id
_entity_poly.type
_entity_poly.pdbx_seq_one_letter_code
_entity_poly.pdbx_strand_id
1 'polypeptide(L)'
;MKIPYKANINDFLNHSGNLAFENDHHSNDEIDEDKDYENEESEENEEVEKIKDINKGGNFLLVSGRKRTKVTNDSADILLKKKRKLDNDLYKPPTAEELNQLRETENLFHSNLFRLQIDEMLNAVRLKDKYKNLFDIWFKKFKGTIESIKETEEYELSDEELGKKLNMHISKLNVPKVAKGIFKFLKPTDISIIGSYVFEAAVGSNITVDIMIEMPAKMFQKQDYLNYRYIKKKMIYLAYIASNITDDIAESKRFMNDTLKPVLKIVPSGKLGTKINVLIHISAQEGSFRLSRFLPEKNNVRPQWFFEETKNIAENFVPTPHYNSIILHDVIMKIHAENMKVIREYPNIRDGIILLKIWLTQRELLKGYAAFNGHIITMLILYLLSIKKLNTFMSSYQIVRNVWNYLIHIDWCESGVSMNQNEESKDRILKYHEYYDCVFLDSTGYYNITTDLSKATYRWVQKEAELSLNHLDNAHANSFQSLFMRKVPFYMAFDHFIWFKDDKMLRNLVNVNSSDKDKLDYGPNYRAQAIKILCNTLKEGLANRVHQICVLPNESSEWECTENNHDNIGKIFIGLELNPEYCFNIVDKGPEANLPEAIEFRNFWGEKSELRRFQDGTTREAVVWSKGKTLSGKRLICKKIVTFLLKKKLGIFKKKFIYIASEMEELLQLQKVKITHFAYGTGEEAALRAINVFNQLEKDLMSLTDIPLSIHGVQGSSAVFRYTDVFPPLATVYQPDNQLIKKSKKGLTLSRNITAAPKYVCPLDVSLQLSTSGKWPDELEALRNTKAAFHIQIAECLRKQYKLTTEANFSHINVYKDGFVFRLRVAHSKEVSCLKQQITENGVIQYKDNEKSIELENKLFELPKLTSALHGLHNQQPSFGLACCLAKRWLSAQLLDNSHMPDIVVELLVASMYLMPAPYRPPQMPQIAFLRLLESFARGHWNTDPVIVNFNNEMSKDEIIAVETLFGSSRDSLPPLFISTPYDHQRSLWTKKAPSTLILNRITMLARQ
;
A
#
# COMPACT_ATOMS: atom_id res chain seq x y z
N MET A 1 -20.29 -22.22 -2.39
CA MET A 1 -20.74 -23.36 -3.21
C MET A 1 -19.51 -23.98 -3.85
N LYS A 2 -19.46 -25.30 -4.03
CA LYS A 2 -18.40 -25.97 -4.80
C LYS A 2 -18.91 -26.21 -6.22
N ILE A 3 -18.20 -25.73 -7.23
CA ILE A 3 -18.37 -26.12 -8.63
C ILE A 3 -16.98 -26.60 -9.09
N PRO A 4 -16.81 -27.86 -9.51
CA PRO A 4 -15.53 -28.35 -10.00
C PRO A 4 -15.37 -28.00 -11.49
N TYR A 5 -14.39 -27.18 -11.82
CA TYR A 5 -13.99 -26.96 -13.21
C TYR A 5 -13.14 -28.15 -13.67
N LYS A 6 -13.59 -28.88 -14.70
CA LYS A 6 -12.78 -29.89 -15.41
C LYS A 6 -12.19 -29.21 -16.64
N ALA A 7 -10.86 -29.08 -16.69
CA ALA A 7 -10.19 -28.69 -17.92
C ALA A 7 -10.21 -29.87 -18.92
N ASN A 8 -10.52 -29.59 -20.18
CA ASN A 8 -10.51 -30.55 -21.27
C ASN A 8 -9.29 -30.26 -22.15
N ILE A 9 -8.50 -31.28 -22.50
CA ILE A 9 -7.09 -31.11 -22.94
C ILE A 9 -6.89 -31.12 -24.47
N ASN A 10 -7.97 -31.15 -25.26
CA ASN A 10 -7.88 -31.52 -26.69
C ASN A 10 -7.86 -30.37 -27.72
N ASP A 11 -7.93 -29.09 -27.33
CA ASP A 11 -8.06 -27.96 -28.29
C ASP A 11 -6.72 -27.33 -28.74
N PHE A 12 -5.57 -27.86 -28.33
CA PHE A 12 -4.25 -27.22 -28.55
C PHE A 12 -3.41 -27.73 -29.73
N LEU A 13 -3.99 -28.51 -30.66
CA LEU A 13 -3.22 -29.17 -31.74
C LEU A 13 -3.46 -28.66 -33.18
N ASN A 14 -4.35 -27.69 -33.38
CA ASN A 14 -4.59 -27.11 -34.71
C ASN A 14 -4.38 -25.58 -34.69
N HIS A 15 -3.13 -25.14 -34.92
CA HIS A 15 -2.77 -23.93 -35.69
C HIS A 15 -1.24 -23.72 -35.68
N SER A 16 -0.54 -24.46 -36.55
CA SER A 16 0.82 -24.12 -36.98
C SER A 16 0.91 -24.31 -38.50
N GLY A 17 1.11 -23.21 -39.23
CA GLY A 17 1.18 -23.22 -40.68
C GLY A 17 1.30 -21.82 -41.25
N ASN A 18 2.28 -21.63 -42.13
CA ASN A 18 2.56 -20.45 -42.95
C ASN A 18 3.05 -19.20 -42.19
N LEU A 19 4.35 -18.93 -42.31
CA LEU A 19 4.86 -17.97 -43.31
C LEU A 19 6.33 -18.28 -43.60
N ALA A 20 6.71 -18.19 -44.88
CA ALA A 20 8.02 -18.58 -45.38
C ALA A 20 8.89 -17.37 -45.71
N PHE A 21 10.19 -17.66 -45.85
CA PHE A 21 11.29 -16.79 -46.27
C PHE A 21 10.96 -15.81 -47.41
N GLU A 22 11.60 -14.64 -47.34
CA GLU A 22 12.34 -14.07 -48.46
C GLU A 22 13.64 -13.46 -47.92
N ASN A 23 14.77 -13.92 -48.45
CA ASN A 23 16.09 -13.31 -48.28
C ASN A 23 16.35 -12.51 -49.56
N ASP A 24 16.97 -11.34 -49.44
CA ASP A 24 17.82 -10.82 -50.50
C ASP A 24 19.05 -10.12 -49.90
N HIS A 25 20.22 -10.54 -50.40
CA HIS A 25 21.50 -9.89 -50.16
C HIS A 25 22.05 -9.50 -51.52
N HIS A 26 22.35 -8.21 -51.70
CA HIS A 26 23.31 -7.77 -52.70
C HIS A 26 24.35 -6.88 -52.04
N SER A 27 25.60 -7.11 -52.44
CA SER A 27 26.83 -6.54 -51.90
C SER A 27 27.45 -5.54 -52.89
N ASN A 28 28.67 -5.07 -52.56
CA ASN A 28 29.60 -4.32 -53.43
C ASN A 28 29.27 -2.82 -53.61
N ASP A 29 30.22 -1.87 -53.70
CA ASP A 29 31.70 -1.91 -53.58
C ASP A 29 32.26 -0.47 -53.39
N GLU A 30 33.48 -0.34 -52.85
CA GLU A 30 34.58 0.62 -53.24
C GLU A 30 34.32 2.16 -53.29
N ILE A 31 35.29 3.11 -53.26
CA ILE A 31 36.72 3.23 -52.87
C ILE A 31 37.03 4.73 -52.57
N ASP A 32 38.17 4.99 -51.93
CA ASP A 32 38.90 6.24 -51.60
C ASP A 32 38.75 7.50 -52.49
N GLU A 33 39.02 8.69 -51.90
CA GLU A 33 40.03 9.63 -52.43
C GLU A 33 40.53 10.66 -51.37
N ASP A 34 41.85 10.91 -51.34
CA ASP A 34 42.57 11.78 -50.40
C ASP A 34 42.52 13.29 -50.73
N LYS A 35 42.78 14.15 -49.72
CA LYS A 35 43.80 15.25 -49.76
C LYS A 35 43.87 16.14 -48.50
N ASP A 36 44.76 15.75 -47.59
CA ASP A 36 46.03 16.43 -47.24
C ASP A 36 46.22 17.97 -47.13
N TYR A 37 47.03 18.31 -46.10
CA TYR A 37 47.91 19.48 -45.82
C TYR A 37 47.41 20.82 -45.18
N GLU A 38 47.92 21.01 -43.94
CA GLU A 38 48.57 22.24 -43.37
C GLU A 38 47.73 23.50 -43.05
N ASN A 39 47.77 24.12 -41.85
CA ASN A 39 48.94 24.46 -41.03
C ASN A 39 48.61 24.78 -39.54
N GLU A 40 49.62 24.68 -38.66
CA GLU A 40 50.05 25.58 -37.53
C GLU A 40 48.99 26.28 -36.61
N GLU A 41 49.11 26.43 -35.28
CA GLU A 41 50.11 26.13 -34.24
C GLU A 41 49.41 25.32 -33.09
N SER A 42 49.99 24.94 -31.93
CA SER A 42 51.29 25.18 -31.29
C SER A 42 51.70 23.99 -30.38
N GLU A 43 52.88 24.04 -29.77
CA GLU A 43 53.52 22.97 -28.97
C GLU A 43 53.62 23.31 -27.46
N GLU A 44 53.64 22.25 -26.61
CA GLU A 44 54.64 21.90 -25.55
C GLU A 44 55.10 22.92 -24.45
N ASN A 45 55.70 22.58 -23.29
CA ASN A 45 55.89 21.35 -22.48
C ASN A 45 56.33 21.72 -21.03
N GLU A 46 56.58 20.72 -20.15
CA GLU A 46 57.49 20.77 -18.96
C GLU A 46 57.15 21.68 -17.74
N GLU A 47 57.63 21.44 -16.50
CA GLU A 47 57.86 20.21 -15.71
C GLU A 47 58.12 20.59 -14.20
N VAL A 48 58.23 19.57 -13.33
CA VAL A 48 59.16 19.49 -12.16
C VAL A 48 58.86 20.16 -10.77
N GLU A 49 58.92 19.28 -9.73
CA GLU A 49 59.25 19.52 -8.30
C GLU A 49 58.29 20.30 -7.35
N LYS A 50 58.26 20.09 -6.01
CA LYS A 50 59.15 19.35 -5.06
C LYS A 50 58.35 18.92 -3.81
N ILE A 51 58.62 17.72 -3.24
CA ILE A 51 58.13 17.32 -1.90
C ILE A 51 59.30 16.95 -0.98
N LYS A 52 59.33 17.57 0.20
CA LYS A 52 60.12 17.29 1.42
C LYS A 52 59.45 18.04 2.59
N ASP A 53 59.39 17.58 3.84
CA ASP A 53 59.70 16.29 4.49
C ASP A 53 59.14 16.35 5.94
N ILE A 54 59.35 15.30 6.74
CA ILE A 54 59.28 15.23 8.23
C ILE A 54 57.94 14.83 8.90
N ASN A 55 57.99 13.59 9.40
CA ASN A 55 57.13 12.98 10.43
C ASN A 55 57.07 13.76 11.77
N LYS A 56 55.93 13.63 12.48
CA LYS A 56 55.85 12.88 13.76
C LYS A 56 54.42 12.84 14.33
N GLY A 57 54.01 11.67 14.82
CA GLY A 57 52.71 11.48 15.46
C GLY A 57 52.72 11.73 16.98
N GLY A 58 51.54 11.74 17.58
CA GLY A 58 51.34 11.82 19.03
C GLY A 58 49.85 11.78 19.41
N ASN A 59 49.42 10.70 20.06
CA ASN A 59 48.10 10.62 20.70
C ASN A 59 48.00 11.67 21.84
N PHE A 60 46.81 12.20 22.15
CA PHE A 60 46.10 11.88 23.41
C PHE A 60 44.67 12.47 23.52
N LEU A 61 43.94 11.89 24.47
CA LEU A 61 42.52 11.95 24.78
C LEU A 61 41.83 13.32 24.99
N LEU A 62 40.51 13.31 24.69
CA LEU A 62 39.36 13.76 25.50
C LEU A 62 39.60 14.68 26.72
N VAL A 63 38.79 15.76 26.85
CA VAL A 63 37.67 15.88 27.82
C VAL A 63 37.05 17.30 27.81
N SER A 64 35.75 17.37 28.08
CA SER A 64 34.85 18.54 28.22
C SER A 64 35.33 19.77 29.03
N GLY A 65 34.66 20.94 28.86
CA GLY A 65 34.98 22.13 29.68
C GLY A 65 34.11 23.40 29.60
N ARG A 66 32.78 23.29 29.53
CA ARG A 66 31.75 24.34 29.82
C ARG A 66 32.18 25.78 30.23
N LYS A 67 31.57 26.78 29.54
CA LYS A 67 30.84 27.98 30.08
C LYS A 67 31.68 29.02 30.89
N ARG A 68 31.52 30.35 30.83
CA ARG A 68 30.37 31.24 30.57
C ARG A 68 30.83 32.70 30.83
N THR A 69 30.18 33.68 30.20
CA THR A 69 30.00 35.09 30.69
C THR A 69 31.24 36.00 30.84
N LYS A 70 31.14 37.33 30.73
CA LYS A 70 29.97 38.22 30.62
C LYS A 70 30.32 39.48 29.81
N VAL A 71 29.32 40.07 29.15
CA VAL A 71 29.39 41.39 28.49
C VAL A 71 28.97 42.48 29.47
N THR A 72 29.67 43.60 29.46
CA THR A 72 29.24 44.95 29.88
C THR A 72 30.28 45.97 29.39
N ASN A 73 29.98 47.23 29.03
CA ASN A 73 28.78 47.85 28.44
C ASN A 73 29.17 49.31 28.06
N ASP A 74 28.29 50.03 27.36
CA ASP A 74 28.27 51.52 27.25
C ASP A 74 29.42 52.21 26.47
N SER A 75 29.24 53.36 25.81
CA SER A 75 28.06 54.00 25.21
C SER A 75 28.50 55.14 24.24
N ALA A 76 27.64 55.46 23.27
CA ALA A 76 27.33 56.77 22.64
C ALA A 76 28.37 57.95 22.71
N ASP A 77 28.57 58.81 21.69
CA ASP A 77 27.82 59.08 20.45
C ASP A 77 28.62 60.01 19.47
N ILE A 78 27.96 60.55 18.42
CA ILE A 78 28.33 61.74 17.59
C ILE A 78 29.17 61.49 16.29
N LEU A 79 28.56 60.78 15.34
CA LEU A 79 28.09 61.28 14.03
C LEU A 79 28.92 62.25 13.11
N LEU A 80 29.20 61.74 11.88
CA LEU A 80 29.15 62.41 10.55
C LEU A 80 30.30 63.37 10.13
N LYS A 81 30.85 63.38 8.89
CA LYS A 81 30.35 62.87 7.59
C LYS A 81 31.47 62.58 6.55
N LYS A 82 31.41 61.39 5.90
CA LYS A 82 31.86 61.03 4.52
C LYS A 82 33.32 61.25 4.04
N LYS A 83 34.03 60.13 3.82
CA LYS A 83 34.42 59.64 2.48
C LYS A 83 34.69 58.11 2.48
N ARG A 84 34.42 57.47 1.35
CA ARG A 84 34.27 56.02 1.07
C ARG A 84 35.34 55.08 1.69
N LYS A 85 34.91 53.89 2.15
CA LYS A 85 35.71 52.65 2.28
C LYS A 85 34.89 51.44 1.78
N LEU A 86 35.60 50.37 1.42
CA LEU A 86 35.12 49.20 0.66
C LEU A 86 34.18 48.26 1.44
N ASP A 87 33.60 47.32 0.70
CA ASP A 87 32.56 46.38 1.11
C ASP A 87 32.87 45.50 2.33
N ASN A 88 31.83 45.26 3.13
CA ASN A 88 31.77 44.27 4.20
C ASN A 88 30.88 43.08 3.79
N ASP A 89 30.94 42.66 2.52
CA ASP A 89 30.04 41.63 1.96
C ASP A 89 30.42 40.18 2.31
N LEU A 90 31.47 39.96 3.12
CA LEU A 90 31.93 38.62 3.51
C LEU A 90 31.10 37.92 4.60
N TYR A 91 30.17 38.63 5.27
CA TYR A 91 29.33 38.05 6.33
C TYR A 91 27.89 38.60 6.35
N LYS A 92 27.20 38.57 5.21
CA LYS A 92 25.73 38.58 5.24
C LYS A 92 25.23 37.22 5.76
N PRO A 93 24.22 37.17 6.65
CA PRO A 93 23.50 35.93 6.89
C PRO A 93 22.86 35.49 5.56
N PRO A 94 22.91 34.19 5.21
CA PRO A 94 22.45 33.73 3.91
C PRO A 94 20.98 34.11 3.71
N THR A 95 20.71 34.67 2.53
CA THR A 95 19.35 35.07 2.12
C THR A 95 18.42 33.86 2.08
N ALA A 96 17.11 34.09 2.05
CA ALA A 96 16.14 32.99 1.94
C ALA A 96 16.33 32.19 0.63
N GLU A 97 16.83 32.82 -0.43
CA GLU A 97 17.17 32.16 -1.69
C GLU A 97 18.46 31.33 -1.55
N GLU A 98 19.52 31.86 -0.93
CA GLU A 98 20.76 31.09 -0.65
C GLU A 98 20.52 29.94 0.33
N LEU A 99 19.66 30.10 1.34
CA LEU A 99 19.28 29.02 2.26
C LEU A 99 18.42 27.93 1.58
N ASN A 100 17.56 28.33 0.64
CA ASN A 100 16.82 27.37 -0.19
C ASN A 100 17.79 26.66 -1.15
N GLN A 101 18.68 27.38 -1.84
CA GLN A 101 19.72 26.81 -2.69
C GLN A 101 20.65 25.88 -1.91
N LEU A 102 21.03 26.21 -0.67
CA LEU A 102 21.86 25.34 0.17
C LEU A 102 21.12 24.03 0.53
N ARG A 103 19.85 24.10 0.92
CA ARG A 103 19.00 22.92 1.15
C ARG A 103 18.72 22.12 -0.12
N GLU A 104 18.65 22.78 -1.27
CA GLU A 104 18.53 22.12 -2.57
C GLU A 104 19.87 21.49 -2.99
N THR A 105 21.02 22.08 -2.65
CA THR A 105 22.35 21.50 -2.88
C THR A 105 22.64 20.29 -2.01
N GLU A 106 22.14 20.25 -0.77
CA GLU A 106 22.24 19.07 0.09
C GLU A 106 21.42 17.87 -0.45
N ASN A 107 20.46 18.12 -1.36
CA ASN A 107 19.60 17.13 -2.01
C ASN A 107 19.79 17.06 -3.55
N LEU A 108 20.85 17.67 -4.10
CA LEU A 108 20.95 18.07 -5.52
C LEU A 108 20.67 16.93 -6.52
N PHE A 109 21.21 15.74 -6.24
CA PHE A 109 21.15 14.60 -7.17
C PHE A 109 19.73 14.00 -7.27
N HIS A 110 19.08 13.74 -6.13
CA HIS A 110 17.69 13.30 -6.12
C HIS A 110 16.74 14.42 -6.60
N SER A 111 16.97 15.67 -6.17
CA SER A 111 16.11 16.81 -6.53
C SER A 111 16.06 17.05 -8.04
N ASN A 112 17.20 17.03 -8.73
CA ASN A 112 17.25 17.25 -10.18
C ASN A 112 16.55 16.14 -10.99
N LEU A 113 16.83 14.86 -10.68
CA LEU A 113 16.17 13.74 -11.36
C LEU A 113 14.65 13.75 -11.09
N PHE A 114 14.25 13.96 -9.84
CA PHE A 114 12.84 14.03 -9.45
C PHE A 114 12.11 15.21 -10.12
N ARG A 115 12.80 16.35 -10.33
CA ARG A 115 12.26 17.48 -11.11
C ARG A 115 12.03 17.12 -12.57
N LEU A 116 13.00 16.50 -13.23
CA LEU A 116 12.84 16.03 -14.62
C LEU A 116 11.67 15.05 -14.77
N GLN A 117 11.53 14.12 -13.81
CA GLN A 117 10.40 13.17 -13.77
C GLN A 117 9.05 13.86 -13.53
N ILE A 118 9.00 14.90 -12.68
CA ILE A 118 7.81 15.76 -12.53
C ILE A 118 7.48 16.45 -13.87
N ASP A 119 8.45 17.08 -14.52
CA ASP A 119 8.26 17.85 -15.75
C ASP A 119 7.75 16.95 -16.90
N GLU A 120 8.33 15.76 -17.06
CA GLU A 120 7.87 14.75 -18.01
C GLU A 120 6.42 14.32 -17.73
N MET A 121 6.09 13.99 -16.48
CA MET A 121 4.76 13.54 -16.09
C MET A 121 3.70 14.65 -16.26
N LEU A 122 4.03 15.90 -15.92
CA LEU A 122 3.13 17.05 -16.12
C LEU A 122 2.84 17.26 -17.61
N ASN A 123 3.85 17.16 -18.47
CA ASN A 123 3.69 17.23 -19.92
C ASN A 123 2.82 16.08 -20.47
N ALA A 124 2.99 14.86 -19.95
CA ALA A 124 2.19 13.70 -20.36
C ALA A 124 0.70 13.78 -19.95
N VAL A 125 0.39 14.44 -18.82
CA VAL A 125 -0.97 14.57 -18.28
C VAL A 125 -1.75 15.77 -18.85
N ARG A 126 -1.07 16.78 -19.41
CA ARG A 126 -1.69 18.03 -19.88
C ARG A 126 -2.64 17.83 -21.07
N LEU A 127 -3.80 18.48 -21.03
CA LEU A 127 -4.76 18.47 -22.14
C LEU A 127 -4.22 19.23 -23.36
N LYS A 128 -4.11 18.53 -24.50
CA LYS A 128 -3.72 19.10 -25.80
C LYS A 128 -4.74 20.15 -26.29
N ASP A 129 -4.25 21.30 -26.77
CA ASP A 129 -5.08 22.48 -27.08
C ASP A 129 -6.15 22.23 -28.15
N LYS A 130 -5.95 21.27 -29.05
CA LYS A 130 -6.97 20.78 -30.00
C LYS A 130 -8.30 20.46 -29.30
N TYR A 131 -8.28 19.84 -28.12
CA TYR A 131 -9.48 19.49 -27.39
C TYR A 131 -10.09 20.68 -26.64
N LYS A 132 -9.28 21.66 -26.21
CA LYS A 132 -9.76 22.93 -25.63
C LYS A 132 -10.58 23.71 -26.67
N ASN A 133 -10.03 23.87 -27.88
CA ASN A 133 -10.71 24.56 -28.98
C ASN A 133 -12.04 23.88 -29.36
N LEU A 134 -12.08 22.54 -29.38
CA LEU A 134 -13.31 21.78 -29.61
C LEU A 134 -14.32 21.96 -28.46
N PHE A 135 -13.85 21.99 -27.21
CA PHE A 135 -14.69 22.23 -26.04
C PHE A 135 -15.30 23.63 -26.06
N ASP A 136 -14.56 24.68 -26.43
CA ASP A 136 -15.07 26.06 -26.47
C ASP A 136 -16.18 26.24 -27.52
N ILE A 137 -16.07 25.56 -28.68
CA ILE A 137 -17.12 25.52 -29.70
C ILE A 137 -18.36 24.78 -29.15
N TRP A 138 -18.16 23.62 -28.52
CA TRP A 138 -19.22 22.82 -27.93
C TRP A 138 -19.94 23.58 -26.79
N PHE A 139 -19.19 24.26 -25.91
CA PHE A 139 -19.74 24.99 -24.77
C PHE A 139 -20.58 26.19 -25.20
N LYS A 140 -20.18 26.93 -26.26
CA LYS A 140 -21.00 27.99 -26.85
C LYS A 140 -22.34 27.46 -27.37
N LYS A 141 -22.32 26.30 -28.06
CA LYS A 141 -23.54 25.63 -28.56
C LYS A 141 -24.42 25.17 -27.40
N PHE A 142 -23.85 24.47 -26.42
CA PHE A 142 -24.54 24.02 -25.21
C PHE A 142 -25.21 25.18 -24.47
N LYS A 143 -24.48 26.27 -24.22
CA LYS A 143 -24.99 27.46 -23.54
C LYS A 143 -26.18 28.08 -24.27
N GLY A 144 -26.08 28.27 -25.59
CA GLY A 144 -27.18 28.77 -26.41
C GLY A 144 -28.43 27.88 -26.37
N THR A 145 -28.25 26.55 -26.33
CA THR A 145 -29.38 25.60 -26.18
C THR A 145 -30.08 25.76 -24.84
N ILE A 146 -29.35 25.83 -23.72
CA ILE A 146 -29.95 26.02 -22.39
C ILE A 146 -30.63 27.40 -22.26
N GLU A 147 -30.03 28.45 -22.82
CA GLU A 147 -30.62 29.80 -22.85
C GLU A 147 -31.89 29.88 -23.74
N SER A 148 -32.06 28.96 -24.69
CA SER A 148 -33.25 28.88 -25.56
C SER A 148 -34.47 28.21 -24.90
N ILE A 149 -34.28 27.49 -23.79
CA ILE A 149 -35.38 26.78 -23.10
C ILE A 149 -36.46 27.79 -22.66
N LYS A 150 -37.72 27.48 -22.95
CA LYS A 150 -38.87 28.32 -22.60
C LYS A 150 -39.21 28.18 -21.11
N GLU A 151 -39.67 29.28 -20.51
CA GLU A 151 -40.26 29.23 -19.16
C GLU A 151 -41.56 28.43 -19.18
N THR A 152 -41.88 27.76 -18.07
CA THR A 152 -43.10 26.95 -17.94
C THR A 152 -44.18 27.69 -17.15
N GLU A 153 -45.37 27.10 -17.08
CA GLU A 153 -46.38 27.45 -16.09
C GLU A 153 -45.99 26.96 -14.68
N GLU A 154 -46.83 27.26 -13.69
CA GLU A 154 -46.67 26.84 -12.30
C GLU A 154 -47.29 25.45 -12.08
N TYR A 155 -46.49 24.52 -11.53
CA TYR A 155 -46.89 23.15 -11.18
C TYR A 155 -46.77 22.91 -9.68
N GLU A 156 -47.58 22.01 -9.13
CA GLU A 156 -47.36 21.53 -7.77
C GLU A 156 -46.12 20.63 -7.68
N LEU A 157 -45.36 20.73 -6.58
CA LEU A 157 -44.28 19.79 -6.25
C LEU A 157 -44.76 18.35 -5.99
N SER A 158 -46.07 18.14 -5.90
CA SER A 158 -46.77 16.86 -5.75
C SER A 158 -46.99 16.13 -7.09
N ASP A 159 -46.89 16.81 -8.24
CA ASP A 159 -47.29 16.25 -9.55
C ASP A 159 -46.32 15.16 -10.04
N GLU A 160 -46.74 13.89 -9.91
CA GLU A 160 -45.98 12.75 -10.44
C GLU A 160 -46.07 12.61 -11.98
N GLU A 161 -46.94 13.36 -12.68
CA GLU A 161 -47.04 13.31 -14.14
C GLU A 161 -45.92 14.07 -14.85
N LEU A 162 -45.27 15.01 -14.17
CA LEU A 162 -44.25 15.90 -14.75
C LEU A 162 -43.09 15.12 -15.38
N GLY A 163 -42.64 14.03 -14.75
CA GLY A 163 -41.61 13.13 -15.30
C GLY A 163 -42.06 12.43 -16.59
N LYS A 164 -43.33 12.02 -16.67
CA LYS A 164 -43.90 11.42 -17.90
C LYS A 164 -43.96 12.43 -19.03
N LYS A 165 -44.38 13.68 -18.75
CA LYS A 165 -44.46 14.79 -19.72
C LYS A 165 -43.08 15.15 -20.29
N LEU A 166 -42.01 15.02 -19.49
CA LEU A 166 -40.62 15.29 -19.89
C LEU A 166 -39.89 14.08 -20.49
N ASN A 167 -40.50 12.89 -20.51
CA ASN A 167 -39.84 11.61 -20.80
C ASN A 167 -38.57 11.38 -19.95
N MET A 168 -38.62 11.76 -18.66
CA MET A 168 -37.49 11.71 -17.73
C MET A 168 -37.92 11.18 -16.36
N HIS A 169 -37.09 10.34 -15.74
CA HIS A 169 -37.36 9.89 -14.38
C HIS A 169 -36.82 10.89 -13.35
N ILE A 170 -37.73 11.47 -12.55
CA ILE A 170 -37.41 12.32 -11.41
C ILE A 170 -37.32 11.43 -10.17
N SER A 171 -36.13 11.31 -9.58
CA SER A 171 -35.85 10.39 -8.46
C SER A 171 -36.81 10.57 -7.29
N LYS A 172 -37.57 9.51 -6.99
CA LYS A 172 -38.43 9.42 -5.80
C LYS A 172 -37.58 9.16 -4.56
N LEU A 173 -37.20 10.23 -3.86
CA LEU A 173 -36.55 10.14 -2.55
C LEU A 173 -37.43 9.36 -1.56
N ASN A 174 -36.81 8.50 -0.74
CA ASN A 174 -37.46 7.81 0.38
C ASN A 174 -37.76 8.78 1.56
N VAL A 175 -38.64 9.74 1.30
CA VAL A 175 -39.15 10.76 2.25
C VAL A 175 -40.64 10.97 2.00
N PRO A 176 -41.40 11.53 2.96
CA PRO A 176 -42.84 11.80 2.82
C PRO A 176 -43.22 12.46 1.48
N LYS A 177 -44.29 11.96 0.87
CA LYS A 177 -44.74 12.44 -0.45
C LYS A 177 -45.20 13.90 -0.40
N VAL A 178 -45.91 14.28 0.65
CA VAL A 178 -46.58 15.58 0.79
C VAL A 178 -45.55 16.71 1.02
N ALA A 179 -45.06 17.29 -0.07
CA ALA A 179 -44.26 18.50 -0.07
C ALA A 179 -45.08 19.66 -0.65
N LYS A 180 -45.77 20.40 0.21
CA LYS A 180 -46.53 21.60 -0.20
C LYS A 180 -45.58 22.62 -0.84
N GLY A 181 -45.85 23.04 -2.06
CA GLY A 181 -45.11 24.10 -2.76
C GLY A 181 -45.27 24.04 -4.27
N ILE A 182 -44.86 25.12 -4.94
CA ILE A 182 -45.02 25.33 -6.38
C ILE A 182 -43.64 25.36 -7.05
N PHE A 183 -43.53 24.78 -8.24
CA PHE A 183 -42.38 24.85 -9.13
C PHE A 183 -42.74 25.55 -10.44
N LYS A 184 -41.87 26.45 -10.90
CA LYS A 184 -41.90 27.06 -12.23
C LYS A 184 -40.49 27.03 -12.79
N PHE A 185 -40.30 26.54 -14.02
CA PHE A 185 -39.00 26.62 -14.67
C PHE A 185 -38.76 28.06 -15.15
N LEU A 186 -37.66 28.66 -14.67
CA LEU A 186 -37.14 29.95 -15.15
C LEU A 186 -35.78 29.73 -15.81
N LYS A 187 -35.43 30.59 -16.78
CA LYS A 187 -34.09 30.56 -17.39
C LYS A 187 -32.99 30.76 -16.34
N PRO A 188 -31.85 30.04 -16.43
CA PRO A 188 -30.78 30.17 -15.45
C PRO A 188 -30.20 31.59 -15.44
N THR A 189 -29.77 32.05 -14.26
CA THR A 189 -29.15 33.38 -14.09
C THR A 189 -27.72 33.42 -14.63
N ASP A 190 -27.00 32.30 -14.53
CA ASP A 190 -25.63 32.14 -14.98
C ASP A 190 -25.38 30.70 -15.42
N ILE A 191 -24.48 30.56 -16.39
CA ILE A 191 -23.93 29.29 -16.90
C ILE A 191 -22.43 29.50 -17.05
N SER A 192 -21.66 28.90 -16.14
CA SER A 192 -20.22 29.09 -16.01
C SER A 192 -19.48 27.77 -15.84
N ILE A 193 -18.24 27.72 -16.36
CA ILE A 193 -17.35 26.57 -16.21
C ILE A 193 -16.66 26.70 -14.85
N ILE A 194 -16.64 25.61 -14.08
CA ILE A 194 -16.10 25.56 -12.73
C ILE A 194 -15.11 24.40 -12.57
N GLY A 195 -14.60 24.20 -11.35
CA GLY A 195 -13.74 23.07 -11.02
C GLY A 195 -12.37 23.11 -11.70
N SER A 196 -11.77 21.94 -11.87
CA SER A 196 -10.33 21.81 -12.16
C SER A 196 -9.91 22.25 -13.56
N TYR A 197 -10.86 22.39 -14.50
CA TYR A 197 -10.58 22.78 -15.88
C TYR A 197 -10.18 24.27 -15.98
N VAL A 198 -10.81 25.14 -15.19
CA VAL A 198 -10.64 26.61 -15.24
C VAL A 198 -9.19 27.06 -15.01
N PHE A 199 -8.46 26.31 -14.19
CA PHE A 199 -7.05 26.56 -13.85
C PHE A 199 -6.11 25.46 -14.38
N GLU A 200 -6.51 24.73 -15.44
CA GLU A 200 -5.71 23.68 -16.11
C GLU A 200 -5.18 22.53 -15.22
N ALA A 201 -5.84 22.21 -14.09
CA ALA A 201 -5.42 21.15 -13.15
C ALA A 201 -6.33 19.91 -13.14
N ALA A 202 -7.02 19.64 -14.25
CA ALA A 202 -7.87 18.46 -14.40
C ALA A 202 -7.03 17.24 -14.82
N VAL A 203 -7.24 16.09 -14.15
CA VAL A 203 -6.44 14.87 -14.35
C VAL A 203 -7.32 13.66 -14.62
N GLY A 204 -6.88 12.77 -15.50
CA GLY A 204 -7.56 11.51 -15.82
C GLY A 204 -7.40 11.08 -17.28
N SER A 205 -7.71 9.82 -17.58
CA SER A 205 -7.71 9.27 -18.95
C SER A 205 -8.77 9.90 -19.85
N ASN A 206 -9.94 10.16 -19.26
CA ASN A 206 -10.99 11.03 -19.77
C ASN A 206 -11.10 12.20 -18.78
N ILE A 207 -10.94 13.42 -19.27
CA ILE A 207 -10.95 14.63 -18.46
C ILE A 207 -12.39 15.02 -18.15
N THR A 208 -12.68 15.27 -16.88
CA THR A 208 -13.97 15.78 -16.45
C THR A 208 -13.95 17.31 -16.41
N VAL A 209 -14.94 17.93 -17.04
CA VAL A 209 -15.18 19.39 -16.97
C VAL A 209 -16.49 19.64 -16.23
N ASP A 210 -16.43 20.41 -15.16
CA ASP A 210 -17.59 20.77 -14.35
C ASP A 210 -18.21 22.08 -14.87
N ILE A 211 -19.53 22.08 -15.07
CA ILE A 211 -20.32 23.26 -15.47
C ILE A 211 -21.35 23.52 -14.38
N MET A 212 -21.43 24.77 -13.94
CA MET A 212 -22.45 25.26 -13.01
C MET A 212 -23.59 25.92 -13.78
N ILE A 213 -24.83 25.62 -13.40
CA ILE A 213 -26.04 26.30 -13.86
C ILE A 213 -26.77 26.87 -12.64
N GLU A 214 -26.97 28.19 -12.62
CA GLU A 214 -27.48 28.93 -11.45
C GLU A 214 -29.01 29.14 -11.53
N MET A 215 -29.77 28.49 -10.63
CA MET A 215 -31.21 28.67 -10.49
C MET A 215 -31.54 30.08 -9.96
N PRO A 216 -32.41 30.87 -10.62
CA PRO A 216 -32.77 32.21 -10.17
C PRO A 216 -33.43 32.24 -8.79
N ALA A 217 -33.08 33.24 -7.97
CA ALA A 217 -33.63 33.44 -6.63
C ALA A 217 -35.16 33.53 -6.62
N LYS A 218 -35.77 34.03 -7.72
CA LYS A 218 -37.22 34.12 -7.92
C LYS A 218 -37.94 32.77 -7.89
N MET A 219 -37.25 31.65 -8.12
CA MET A 219 -37.85 30.30 -8.04
C MET A 219 -38.10 29.83 -6.60
N PHE A 220 -37.48 30.45 -5.59
CA PHE A 220 -37.50 29.97 -4.22
C PHE A 220 -38.44 30.78 -3.32
N GLN A 221 -39.35 30.06 -2.67
CA GLN A 221 -40.14 30.58 -1.55
C GLN A 221 -39.29 30.61 -0.28
N LYS A 222 -39.59 31.53 0.65
CA LYS A 222 -38.83 31.73 1.90
C LYS A 222 -38.66 30.48 2.77
N GLN A 223 -39.45 29.41 2.56
CA GLN A 223 -39.41 28.15 3.32
C GLN A 223 -38.94 26.93 2.49
N ASP A 224 -38.50 27.11 1.23
CA ASP A 224 -38.06 25.98 0.39
C ASP A 224 -36.80 25.26 0.90
N TYR A 225 -36.08 25.82 1.87
CA TYR A 225 -35.00 25.11 2.56
C TYR A 225 -35.51 23.98 3.48
N LEU A 226 -36.80 23.95 3.83
CA LEU A 226 -37.38 22.92 4.70
C LEU A 226 -37.77 21.64 3.94
N ASN A 227 -37.71 20.50 4.63
CA ASN A 227 -38.40 19.26 4.25
C ASN A 227 -38.18 18.82 2.79
N TYR A 228 -36.92 18.83 2.33
CA TYR A 228 -36.49 18.41 0.99
C TYR A 228 -37.11 19.19 -0.19
N ARG A 229 -37.81 20.32 0.05
CA ARG A 229 -38.44 21.13 -1.00
C ARG A 229 -37.42 21.65 -2.02
N TYR A 230 -36.31 22.22 -1.56
CA TYR A 230 -35.20 22.66 -2.41
C TYR A 230 -34.63 21.52 -3.26
N ILE A 231 -34.38 20.35 -2.66
CA ILE A 231 -33.81 19.19 -3.36
C ILE A 231 -34.79 18.68 -4.43
N LYS A 232 -36.10 18.62 -4.13
CA LYS A 232 -37.14 18.33 -5.14
C LYS A 232 -37.12 19.36 -6.28
N LYS A 233 -37.06 20.67 -5.99
CA LYS A 233 -36.92 21.72 -7.03
C LYS A 233 -35.65 21.55 -7.88
N LYS A 234 -34.51 21.28 -7.26
CA LYS A 234 -33.22 21.02 -7.95
C LYS A 234 -33.31 19.83 -8.90
N MET A 235 -33.90 18.71 -8.46
CA MET A 235 -34.07 17.52 -9.30
C MET A 235 -35.00 17.76 -10.50
N ILE A 236 -36.12 18.46 -10.29
CA ILE A 236 -37.03 18.84 -11.39
C ILE A 236 -36.30 19.75 -12.38
N TYR A 237 -35.56 20.75 -11.89
CA TYR A 237 -34.78 21.67 -12.74
C TYR A 237 -33.70 20.95 -13.57
N LEU A 238 -32.98 20.01 -12.95
CA LEU A 238 -31.99 19.17 -13.63
C LEU A 238 -32.63 18.27 -14.69
N ALA A 239 -33.82 17.72 -14.44
CA ALA A 239 -34.58 16.94 -15.42
C ALA A 239 -35.04 17.79 -16.61
N TYR A 240 -35.52 19.02 -16.38
CA TYR A 240 -35.83 19.97 -17.46
C TYR A 240 -34.62 20.30 -18.33
N ILE A 241 -33.44 20.46 -17.73
CA ILE A 241 -32.19 20.66 -18.48
C ILE A 241 -31.86 19.40 -19.29
N ALA A 242 -31.89 18.22 -18.66
CA ALA A 242 -31.58 16.95 -19.32
C ALA A 242 -32.52 16.62 -20.50
N SER A 243 -33.81 16.97 -20.42
CA SER A 243 -34.79 16.69 -21.48
C SER A 243 -34.64 17.58 -22.71
N ASN A 244 -34.11 18.80 -22.54
CA ASN A 244 -33.93 19.78 -23.62
C ASN A 244 -32.55 19.68 -24.30
N ILE A 245 -31.66 18.79 -23.83
CA ILE A 245 -30.36 18.55 -24.46
C ILE A 245 -30.52 17.53 -25.58
N THR A 246 -30.30 18.00 -26.80
CA THR A 246 -30.43 17.24 -28.05
C THR A 246 -29.18 16.42 -28.38
N ASP A 247 -29.35 15.39 -29.21
CA ASP A 247 -28.31 14.37 -29.45
C ASP A 247 -27.14 14.90 -30.31
N ASP A 248 -27.32 16.03 -30.98
CA ASP A 248 -26.27 16.79 -31.67
C ASP A 248 -25.34 17.58 -30.71
N ILE A 249 -25.61 17.54 -29.41
CA ILE A 249 -24.79 18.10 -28.33
C ILE A 249 -24.22 16.96 -27.47
N ALA A 250 -25.04 15.96 -27.14
CA ALA A 250 -24.70 14.89 -26.23
C ALA A 250 -24.98 13.51 -26.84
N GLU A 251 -23.93 12.69 -27.00
CA GLU A 251 -24.05 11.29 -27.45
C GLU A 251 -24.63 10.40 -26.34
N SER A 252 -24.39 10.74 -25.07
CA SER A 252 -25.09 10.14 -23.93
C SER A 252 -25.33 11.13 -22.80
N LYS A 253 -26.45 10.92 -22.09
CA LYS A 253 -26.96 11.72 -20.97
C LYS A 253 -27.29 10.76 -19.83
N ARG A 254 -26.55 10.83 -18.72
CA ARG A 254 -26.75 9.96 -17.55
C ARG A 254 -26.77 10.76 -16.27
N PHE A 255 -27.57 10.33 -15.30
CA PHE A 255 -27.45 10.86 -13.95
C PHE A 255 -26.34 10.12 -13.19
N MET A 256 -25.65 10.84 -12.31
CA MET A 256 -24.48 10.38 -11.58
C MET A 256 -24.52 10.80 -10.10
N ASN A 257 -23.76 10.08 -9.26
CA ASN A 257 -23.63 10.22 -7.80
C ASN A 257 -24.81 9.63 -7.01
N ASP A 258 -25.29 10.34 -5.98
CA ASP A 258 -26.32 9.91 -5.03
C ASP A 258 -27.65 10.63 -5.33
N THR A 259 -28.79 10.05 -4.92
CA THR A 259 -30.13 10.61 -5.19
C THR A 259 -30.36 11.95 -4.51
N LEU A 260 -29.60 12.28 -3.45
CA LEU A 260 -29.58 13.59 -2.79
C LEU A 260 -28.70 14.65 -3.46
N LYS A 261 -27.66 14.24 -4.19
CA LYS A 261 -26.71 15.13 -4.88
C LYS A 261 -26.55 14.72 -6.36
N PRO A 262 -27.64 14.63 -7.15
CA PRO A 262 -27.56 14.17 -8.53
C PRO A 262 -26.87 15.22 -9.41
N VAL A 263 -26.03 14.73 -10.30
CA VAL A 263 -25.28 15.49 -11.31
C VAL A 263 -25.60 14.87 -12.67
N LEU A 264 -25.78 15.70 -13.71
CA LEU A 264 -25.98 15.20 -15.07
C LEU A 264 -24.62 15.06 -15.76
N LYS A 265 -24.23 13.82 -16.06
CA LYS A 265 -23.06 13.49 -16.87
C LYS A 265 -23.45 13.47 -18.35
N ILE A 266 -22.66 14.17 -19.15
CA ILE A 266 -22.76 14.24 -20.60
C ILE A 266 -21.46 13.74 -21.22
N VAL A 267 -21.59 12.92 -22.26
CA VAL A 267 -20.52 12.68 -23.24
C VAL A 267 -20.81 13.55 -24.46
N PRO A 268 -20.01 14.59 -24.75
CA PRO A 268 -20.17 15.43 -25.94
C PRO A 268 -20.11 14.63 -27.24
N SER A 269 -20.96 14.98 -28.20
CA SER A 269 -21.01 14.29 -29.50
C SER A 269 -19.68 14.31 -30.27
N GLY A 270 -19.28 13.17 -30.84
CA GLY A 270 -18.16 13.05 -31.77
C GLY A 270 -16.78 13.03 -31.10
N LYS A 271 -15.74 13.54 -31.79
CA LYS A 271 -14.34 13.40 -31.35
C LYS A 271 -14.04 13.97 -29.96
N LEU A 272 -14.86 14.89 -29.45
CA LEU A 272 -14.71 15.47 -28.12
C LEU A 272 -15.04 14.47 -27.00
N GLY A 273 -16.11 13.69 -27.15
CA GLY A 273 -16.54 12.67 -26.17
C GLY A 273 -15.53 11.54 -25.95
N THR A 274 -14.61 11.33 -26.89
CA THR A 274 -13.50 10.36 -26.73
C THR A 274 -12.49 10.75 -25.64
N LYS A 275 -12.49 12.01 -25.18
CA LYS A 275 -11.53 12.52 -24.18
C LYS A 275 -12.12 13.42 -23.09
N ILE A 276 -13.28 14.04 -23.31
CA ILE A 276 -13.91 14.92 -22.32
C ILE A 276 -15.28 14.38 -21.92
N ASN A 277 -15.48 14.26 -20.60
CA ASN A 277 -16.81 14.14 -19.99
C ASN A 277 -17.20 15.47 -19.39
N VAL A 278 -18.48 15.83 -19.43
CA VAL A 278 -19.00 17.06 -18.82
C VAL A 278 -19.95 16.70 -17.68
N LEU A 279 -19.79 17.36 -16.53
CA LEU A 279 -20.67 17.23 -15.37
C LEU A 279 -21.42 18.54 -15.15
N ILE A 280 -22.75 18.50 -15.18
CA ILE A 280 -23.61 19.65 -14.91
C ILE A 280 -24.08 19.61 -13.46
N HIS A 281 -23.67 20.64 -12.73
CA HIS A 281 -24.04 20.90 -11.35
C HIS A 281 -25.06 22.05 -11.31
N ILE A 282 -26.11 21.89 -10.51
CA ILE A 282 -27.11 22.95 -10.30
C ILE A 282 -26.80 23.68 -8.99
N SER A 283 -26.66 25.00 -9.09
CA SER A 283 -26.45 25.94 -7.99
C SER A 283 -27.72 26.73 -7.71
N ALA A 284 -27.89 27.27 -6.51
CA ALA A 284 -28.83 28.36 -6.25
C ALA A 284 -28.13 29.72 -6.42
N GLN A 285 -28.87 30.73 -6.88
CA GLN A 285 -28.35 32.10 -6.94
C GLN A 285 -27.98 32.60 -5.53
N GLU A 286 -26.84 33.29 -5.42
CA GLU A 286 -26.41 33.93 -4.18
C GLU A 286 -27.51 34.84 -3.59
N GLY A 287 -27.70 34.79 -2.27
CA GLY A 287 -28.76 35.51 -1.57
C GLY A 287 -30.14 34.86 -1.57
N SER A 288 -30.37 33.76 -2.30
CA SER A 288 -31.64 33.00 -2.28
C SER A 288 -32.04 32.56 -0.87
N PHE A 289 -31.06 32.23 -0.02
CA PHE A 289 -31.25 31.83 1.37
C PHE A 289 -30.20 32.49 2.27
N ARG A 290 -30.53 32.73 3.54
CA ARG A 290 -29.57 33.24 4.55
C ARG A 290 -28.70 32.10 5.07
N LEU A 291 -27.37 32.19 4.92
CA LEU A 291 -26.42 31.13 5.31
C LEU A 291 -26.57 30.68 6.77
N SER A 292 -26.90 31.59 7.69
CA SER A 292 -27.14 31.30 9.11
C SER A 292 -28.33 30.36 9.40
N ARG A 293 -29.17 30.05 8.40
CA ARG A 293 -30.21 29.00 8.51
C ARG A 293 -29.65 27.58 8.38
N PHE A 294 -28.45 27.42 7.83
CA PHE A 294 -27.79 26.13 7.58
C PHE A 294 -26.70 25.79 8.60
N LEU A 295 -26.57 26.55 9.68
CA LEU A 295 -25.70 26.20 10.80
C LEU A 295 -26.01 24.77 11.32
N PRO A 296 -25.01 24.01 11.81
CA PRO A 296 -25.20 22.60 12.18
C PRO A 296 -26.32 22.38 13.18
N GLU A 297 -26.39 23.24 14.20
CA GLU A 297 -27.39 23.29 15.28
C GLU A 297 -28.85 23.44 14.79
N LYS A 298 -29.10 23.82 13.53
CA LYS A 298 -30.45 24.12 13.04
C LYS A 298 -31.13 22.89 12.45
N ASN A 299 -32.34 22.62 12.92
CA ASN A 299 -33.26 21.67 12.28
C ASN A 299 -33.93 22.32 11.06
N ASN A 300 -33.78 21.69 9.89
CA ASN A 300 -34.52 22.03 8.67
C ASN A 300 -35.34 20.85 8.10
N VAL A 301 -35.29 19.66 8.73
CA VAL A 301 -36.19 18.53 8.46
C VAL A 301 -37.08 18.30 9.69
N ARG A 302 -38.37 18.65 9.59
CA ARG A 302 -39.29 18.62 10.73
C ARG A 302 -39.66 17.17 11.13
N PRO A 303 -39.51 16.76 12.41
CA PRO A 303 -39.78 15.37 12.82
C PRO A 303 -41.20 14.88 12.50
N GLN A 304 -42.22 15.68 12.81
CA GLN A 304 -43.63 15.41 12.50
C GLN A 304 -43.90 15.17 11.02
N TRP A 305 -43.15 15.86 10.14
CA TRP A 305 -43.24 15.63 8.70
C TRP A 305 -42.53 14.34 8.33
N PHE A 306 -41.27 14.17 8.74
CA PHE A 306 -40.40 13.07 8.30
C PHE A 306 -40.88 11.68 8.73
N PHE A 307 -41.42 11.54 9.95
CA PHE A 307 -41.90 10.26 10.48
C PHE A 307 -43.39 10.00 10.24
N GLU A 308 -44.13 10.96 9.68
CA GLU A 308 -45.59 10.91 9.48
C GLU A 308 -46.39 10.62 10.78
N GLU A 309 -45.80 10.84 11.96
CA GLU A 309 -46.44 10.61 13.27
C GLU A 309 -47.24 11.82 13.78
N THR A 310 -48.44 11.56 14.31
CA THR A 310 -49.32 12.55 15.00
C THR A 310 -49.01 12.73 16.49
N LYS A 311 -47.99 12.06 17.02
CA LYS A 311 -47.66 12.12 18.45
C LYS A 311 -46.99 13.46 18.81
N ASN A 312 -47.30 13.95 20.00
CA ASN A 312 -46.59 15.06 20.65
C ASN A 312 -45.17 14.62 21.06
N ILE A 313 -44.29 14.39 20.08
CA ILE A 313 -42.86 14.57 20.28
C ILE A 313 -42.71 16.05 20.66
N ALA A 314 -42.22 16.33 21.87
CA ALA A 314 -41.94 17.70 22.31
C ALA A 314 -41.08 18.43 21.25
N GLU A 315 -41.15 19.77 21.20
CA GLU A 315 -40.48 20.61 20.19
C GLU A 315 -38.94 20.66 20.32
N ASN A 316 -38.32 19.56 20.72
CA ASN A 316 -36.90 19.29 20.62
C ASN A 316 -36.53 19.15 19.13
N PHE A 317 -36.33 20.29 18.48
CA PHE A 317 -35.84 20.41 17.10
C PHE A 317 -34.42 19.86 16.98
N VAL A 318 -34.30 18.54 16.81
CA VAL A 318 -33.02 17.84 16.66
C VAL A 318 -32.25 18.42 15.45
N PRO A 319 -30.97 18.82 15.62
CA PRO A 319 -30.17 19.39 14.53
C PRO A 319 -30.06 18.47 13.29
N THR A 320 -30.03 19.05 12.08
CA THR A 320 -29.94 18.31 10.80
C THR A 320 -28.76 18.77 9.93
N PRO A 321 -27.51 18.72 10.45
CA PRO A 321 -26.30 19.23 9.80
C PRO A 321 -26.05 18.68 8.39
N HIS A 322 -26.18 17.36 8.17
CA HIS A 322 -25.90 16.73 6.88
C HIS A 322 -26.91 17.18 5.81
N TYR A 323 -28.21 17.22 6.13
CA TYR A 323 -29.22 17.83 5.26
C TYR A 323 -28.90 19.31 4.96
N ASN A 324 -28.53 20.10 5.98
CA ASN A 324 -28.19 21.52 5.81
C ASN A 324 -27.02 21.72 4.84
N SER A 325 -26.00 20.86 4.93
CA SER A 325 -24.81 20.89 4.07
C SER A 325 -25.11 20.70 2.58
N ILE A 326 -26.13 19.90 2.23
CA ILE A 326 -26.50 19.63 0.84
C ILE A 326 -26.93 20.93 0.16
N ILE A 327 -27.84 21.66 0.80
CA ILE A 327 -28.34 22.95 0.29
C ILE A 327 -27.23 23.99 0.33
N LEU A 328 -26.45 24.03 1.41
CA LEU A 328 -25.40 25.03 1.58
C LEU A 328 -24.30 24.90 0.51
N HIS A 329 -23.86 23.68 0.19
CA HIS A 329 -22.94 23.36 -0.92
C HIS A 329 -23.40 23.99 -2.24
N ASP A 330 -24.69 23.88 -2.56
CA ASP A 330 -25.26 24.41 -3.79
C ASP A 330 -25.49 25.93 -3.77
N VAL A 331 -25.40 26.60 -2.61
CA VAL A 331 -25.48 28.07 -2.50
C VAL A 331 -24.08 28.71 -2.59
N ILE A 332 -23.05 28.04 -2.08
CA ILE A 332 -21.67 28.54 -1.99
C ILE A 332 -20.78 28.12 -3.17
N MET A 333 -21.26 27.24 -4.05
CA MET A 333 -20.52 26.70 -5.21
C MET A 333 -19.84 27.78 -6.07
N LYS A 334 -20.57 28.88 -6.36
CA LYS A 334 -20.07 30.01 -7.15
C LYS A 334 -18.91 30.73 -6.46
N ILE A 335 -19.03 30.99 -5.16
CA ILE A 335 -17.98 31.62 -4.34
C ILE A 335 -16.70 30.76 -4.37
N HIS A 336 -16.84 29.44 -4.24
CA HIS A 336 -15.71 28.52 -4.32
C HIS A 336 -15.06 28.51 -5.71
N ALA A 337 -15.86 28.58 -6.78
CA ALA A 337 -15.34 28.65 -8.14
C ALA A 337 -14.55 29.95 -8.41
N GLU A 338 -15.02 31.10 -7.91
CA GLU A 338 -14.28 32.37 -7.98
C GLU A 338 -12.96 32.30 -7.21
N ASN A 339 -12.97 31.82 -5.96
CA ASN A 339 -11.77 31.66 -5.12
C ASN A 339 -10.68 30.80 -5.81
N MET A 340 -11.06 29.79 -6.59
CA MET A 340 -10.11 28.92 -7.30
C MET A 340 -9.49 29.56 -8.55
N LYS A 341 -10.06 30.63 -9.11
CA LYS A 341 -9.50 31.27 -10.32
C LYS A 341 -8.09 31.82 -10.09
N VAL A 342 -7.80 32.27 -8.87
CA VAL A 342 -6.47 32.75 -8.41
C VAL A 342 -5.36 31.74 -8.71
N ILE A 343 -5.65 30.42 -8.69
CA ILE A 343 -4.65 29.36 -8.96
C ILE A 343 -4.08 29.47 -10.39
N ARG A 344 -4.84 30.01 -11.34
CA ARG A 344 -4.40 30.18 -12.74
C ARG A 344 -3.18 31.11 -12.88
N GLU A 345 -2.98 32.01 -11.93
CA GLU A 345 -1.86 32.96 -11.90
C GLU A 345 -0.54 32.31 -11.44
N TYR A 346 -0.58 31.12 -10.83
CA TYR A 346 0.56 30.50 -10.16
C TYR A 346 0.83 29.07 -10.67
N PRO A 347 1.65 28.91 -11.72
CA PRO A 347 1.94 27.61 -12.34
C PRO A 347 2.40 26.52 -11.36
N ASN A 348 3.37 26.81 -10.48
CA ASN A 348 3.88 25.83 -9.52
C ASN A 348 2.79 25.30 -8.57
N ILE A 349 1.80 26.14 -8.23
CA ILE A 349 0.67 25.77 -7.37
C ILE A 349 -0.29 24.86 -8.11
N ARG A 350 -0.65 25.21 -9.37
CA ARG A 350 -1.40 24.33 -10.26
C ARG A 350 -0.72 22.97 -10.41
N ASP A 351 0.58 22.97 -10.63
CA ASP A 351 1.35 21.77 -10.91
C ASP A 351 1.47 20.90 -9.64
N GLY A 352 1.66 21.51 -8.47
CA GLY A 352 1.53 20.82 -7.17
C GLY A 352 0.14 20.21 -6.92
N ILE A 353 -0.95 20.88 -7.33
CA ILE A 353 -2.31 20.31 -7.29
C ILE A 353 -2.44 19.09 -8.21
N ILE A 354 -1.85 19.12 -9.41
CA ILE A 354 -1.83 17.99 -10.34
C ILE A 354 -1.12 16.79 -9.70
N LEU A 355 0.08 16.99 -9.13
CA LEU A 355 0.86 15.94 -8.43
C LEU A 355 0.05 15.31 -7.28
N LEU A 356 -0.59 16.12 -6.44
CA LEU A 356 -1.40 15.62 -5.32
C LEU A 356 -2.66 14.86 -5.76
N LYS A 357 -3.31 15.28 -6.86
CA LYS A 357 -4.44 14.54 -7.45
C LYS A 357 -3.99 13.22 -8.07
N ILE A 358 -2.82 13.16 -8.71
CA ILE A 358 -2.22 11.90 -9.21
C ILE A 358 -1.95 10.96 -8.04
N TRP A 359 -1.28 11.44 -6.99
CA TRP A 359 -1.02 10.68 -5.76
C TRP A 359 -2.31 10.10 -5.14
N LEU A 360 -3.34 10.93 -4.91
CA LEU A 360 -4.65 10.48 -4.42
C LEU A 360 -5.35 9.49 -5.38
N THR A 361 -5.12 9.59 -6.69
CA THR A 361 -5.63 8.62 -7.67
C THR A 361 -4.92 7.27 -7.54
N GLN A 362 -3.60 7.26 -7.35
CA GLN A 362 -2.85 6.04 -7.15
C GLN A 362 -3.20 5.33 -5.84
N ARG A 363 -3.71 6.04 -4.83
CA ARG A 363 -4.20 5.47 -3.56
C ARG A 363 -5.70 5.15 -3.53
N GLU A 364 -6.41 5.27 -4.65
CA GLU A 364 -7.87 5.11 -4.76
C GLU A 364 -8.68 6.04 -3.81
N LEU A 365 -8.09 7.18 -3.40
CA LEU A 365 -8.65 8.14 -2.46
C LEU A 365 -9.32 9.36 -3.11
N LEU A 366 -9.04 9.64 -4.40
CA LEU A 366 -9.57 10.82 -5.11
C LEU A 366 -11.04 10.70 -5.53
N LYS A 367 -11.50 9.48 -5.86
CA LYS A 367 -12.79 9.24 -6.54
C LYS A 367 -13.81 8.57 -5.63
N GLY A 368 -15.08 8.89 -5.86
CA GLY A 368 -16.23 8.28 -5.19
C GLY A 368 -16.90 9.19 -4.15
N TYR A 369 -18.05 8.73 -3.65
CA TYR A 369 -18.75 9.41 -2.56
C TYR A 369 -17.99 9.21 -1.23
N ALA A 370 -17.92 10.27 -0.40
CA ALA A 370 -17.11 10.36 0.83
C ALA A 370 -15.58 10.25 0.63
N ALA A 371 -15.08 10.44 -0.59
CA ALA A 371 -13.66 10.41 -0.93
C ALA A 371 -12.93 11.72 -0.56
N PHE A 372 -11.59 11.67 -0.43
CA PHE A 372 -10.75 12.86 -0.29
C PHE A 372 -10.54 13.50 -1.67
N ASN A 373 -11.59 14.15 -2.14
CA ASN A 373 -11.75 14.52 -3.54
C ASN A 373 -10.86 15.70 -3.98
N GLY A 374 -10.85 15.95 -5.29
CA GLY A 374 -10.07 17.02 -5.92
C GLY A 374 -10.43 18.44 -5.48
N HIS A 375 -11.62 18.66 -4.90
CA HIS A 375 -12.04 19.94 -4.34
C HIS A 375 -11.41 20.18 -2.97
N ILE A 376 -11.46 19.20 -2.06
CA ILE A 376 -10.87 19.28 -0.72
C ILE A 376 -9.38 19.63 -0.78
N ILE A 377 -8.60 18.92 -1.62
CA ILE A 377 -7.16 19.18 -1.76
C ILE A 377 -6.86 20.56 -2.37
N THR A 378 -7.69 21.05 -3.29
CA THR A 378 -7.55 22.38 -3.89
C THR A 378 -7.84 23.49 -2.87
N MET A 379 -8.92 23.34 -2.09
CA MET A 379 -9.27 24.28 -1.02
C MET A 379 -8.25 24.27 0.12
N LEU A 380 -7.66 23.11 0.44
CA LEU A 380 -6.55 23.03 1.38
C LEU A 380 -5.35 23.87 0.92
N ILE A 381 -4.98 23.81 -0.35
CA ILE A 381 -3.85 24.59 -0.87
C ILE A 381 -4.15 26.10 -0.82
N LEU A 382 -5.37 26.52 -1.16
CA LEU A 382 -5.82 27.91 -0.98
C LEU A 382 -5.76 28.36 0.50
N TYR A 383 -6.15 27.49 1.43
CA TYR A 383 -6.02 27.75 2.86
C TYR A 383 -4.54 27.90 3.29
N LEU A 384 -3.66 27.00 2.85
CA LEU A 384 -2.24 27.06 3.21
C LEU A 384 -1.54 28.32 2.66
N LEU A 385 -1.99 28.83 1.51
CA LEU A 385 -1.57 30.12 0.97
C LEU A 385 -2.08 31.29 1.83
N SER A 386 -3.35 31.27 2.25
CA SER A 386 -3.91 32.35 3.09
C SER A 386 -3.23 32.47 4.46
N ILE A 387 -2.83 31.35 5.06
CA ILE A 387 -2.04 31.33 6.30
C ILE A 387 -0.52 31.40 6.08
N LYS A 388 -0.05 31.67 4.86
CA LYS A 388 1.37 31.81 4.47
C LYS A 388 2.26 30.60 4.81
N LYS A 389 1.68 29.39 4.92
CA LYS A 389 2.44 28.12 5.01
C LYS A 389 2.93 27.66 3.64
N LEU A 390 2.25 28.05 2.57
CA LEU A 390 2.75 27.99 1.21
C LEU A 390 3.07 29.41 0.70
N ASN A 391 4.04 29.50 -0.19
CA ASN A 391 4.45 30.74 -0.87
C ASN A 391 4.36 30.54 -2.39
N THR A 392 4.04 31.59 -3.14
CA THR A 392 3.87 31.55 -4.60
C THR A 392 5.15 31.22 -5.36
N PHE A 393 6.30 31.48 -4.75
CA PHE A 393 7.63 31.15 -5.27
C PHE A 393 8.07 29.69 -5.00
N MET A 394 7.32 28.90 -4.22
CA MET A 394 7.69 27.50 -3.97
C MET A 394 7.60 26.64 -5.24
N SER A 395 8.47 25.65 -5.36
CA SER A 395 8.37 24.65 -6.44
C SER A 395 7.20 23.68 -6.19
N SER A 396 6.72 23.03 -7.26
CA SER A 396 5.66 22.01 -7.16
C SER A 396 6.03 20.90 -6.17
N TYR A 397 7.29 20.47 -6.16
CA TYR A 397 7.87 19.54 -5.18
C TYR A 397 7.72 20.02 -3.73
N GLN A 398 8.17 21.25 -3.43
CA GLN A 398 8.07 21.84 -2.09
C GLN A 398 6.62 21.95 -1.63
N ILE A 399 5.69 22.28 -2.54
CA ILE A 399 4.25 22.36 -2.26
C ILE A 399 3.70 20.98 -1.86
N VAL A 400 3.99 19.92 -2.63
CA VAL A 400 3.57 18.55 -2.29
C VAL A 400 4.10 18.14 -0.91
N ARG A 401 5.41 18.33 -0.66
CA ARG A 401 6.05 18.00 0.62
C ARG A 401 5.43 18.75 1.80
N ASN A 402 5.18 20.05 1.65
CA ASN A 402 4.56 20.88 2.69
C ASN A 402 3.09 20.51 2.95
N VAL A 403 2.35 20.09 1.92
CA VAL A 403 0.97 19.58 2.08
C VAL A 403 0.95 18.26 2.85
N TRP A 404 1.83 17.31 2.54
CA TRP A 404 1.94 16.07 3.32
C TRP A 404 2.34 16.34 4.77
N ASN A 405 3.36 17.17 4.99
CA ASN A 405 3.79 17.57 6.34
C ASN A 405 2.66 18.23 7.15
N TYR A 406 1.84 19.06 6.50
CA TYR A 406 0.66 19.66 7.12
C TYR A 406 -0.40 18.61 7.49
N LEU A 407 -0.71 17.66 6.58
CA LEU A 407 -1.69 16.60 6.82
C LEU A 407 -1.28 15.66 7.96
N ILE A 408 0.02 15.43 8.15
CA ILE A 408 0.55 14.61 9.25
C ILE A 408 0.36 15.31 10.60
N HIS A 409 0.66 16.61 10.69
CA HIS A 409 0.69 17.34 11.97
C HIS A 409 -0.63 18.00 12.40
N ILE A 410 -1.52 18.35 11.48
CA ILE A 410 -2.82 18.96 11.81
C ILE A 410 -3.92 17.92 11.69
N ASP A 411 -4.77 17.83 12.71
CA ASP A 411 -5.87 16.89 12.75
C ASP A 411 -7.23 17.59 12.64
N TRP A 412 -7.89 17.44 11.49
CA TRP A 412 -9.23 17.99 11.26
C TRP A 412 -10.33 17.31 12.08
N CYS A 413 -10.05 16.18 12.72
CA CYS A 413 -10.97 15.49 13.62
C CYS A 413 -10.89 15.94 15.09
N GLU A 414 -9.96 16.84 15.42
CA GLU A 414 -9.69 17.28 16.80
C GLU A 414 -9.51 18.80 16.88
N SER A 415 -8.58 19.37 16.10
CA SER A 415 -8.40 20.83 16.05
C SER A 415 -9.40 21.49 15.09
N GLY A 416 -9.62 20.89 13.92
CA GLY A 416 -10.35 21.52 12.80
C GLY A 416 -9.62 22.76 12.25
N VAL A 417 -10.14 23.32 11.14
CA VAL A 417 -9.63 24.56 10.52
C VAL A 417 -10.72 25.39 9.85
N SER A 418 -10.43 26.67 9.58
CA SER A 418 -11.30 27.62 8.89
C SER A 418 -10.48 28.52 7.96
N MET A 419 -10.97 28.74 6.73
CA MET A 419 -10.38 29.76 5.84
C MET A 419 -10.72 31.18 6.31
N ASN A 420 -11.92 31.37 6.86
CA ASN A 420 -12.31 32.61 7.52
C ASN A 420 -11.47 32.79 8.81
N GLN A 421 -10.76 33.91 8.92
CA GLN A 421 -9.82 34.21 10.02
C GLN A 421 -10.44 35.04 11.15
N ASN A 422 -11.75 35.29 11.15
CA ASN A 422 -12.43 36.02 12.22
C ASN A 422 -12.27 35.31 13.58
N GLU A 423 -12.18 36.05 14.68
CA GLU A 423 -11.94 35.47 16.03
C GLU A 423 -13.02 34.46 16.45
N GLU A 424 -14.29 34.72 16.10
CA GLU A 424 -15.43 33.80 16.29
C GLU A 424 -15.24 32.41 15.64
N SER A 425 -14.32 32.26 14.68
CA SER A 425 -14.16 31.02 13.91
C SER A 425 -13.71 29.85 14.78
N LYS A 426 -13.01 30.10 15.90
CA LYS A 426 -12.63 29.05 16.86
C LYS A 426 -13.85 28.44 17.53
N ASP A 427 -14.75 29.27 18.05
CA ASP A 427 -15.99 28.83 18.69
C ASP A 427 -16.91 28.12 17.71
N ARG A 428 -16.93 28.57 16.44
CA ARG A 428 -17.63 27.87 15.35
C ARG A 428 -17.03 26.50 15.09
N ILE A 429 -15.71 26.35 15.01
CA ILE A 429 -15.07 25.03 14.79
C ILE A 429 -15.45 24.05 15.92
N LEU A 430 -15.40 24.48 17.18
CA LEU A 430 -15.81 23.67 18.34
C LEU A 430 -17.26 23.18 18.20
N LYS A 431 -18.19 24.07 17.82
CA LYS A 431 -19.59 23.71 17.54
C LYS A 431 -19.77 22.73 16.39
N TYR A 432 -18.89 22.75 15.37
CA TYR A 432 -19.01 21.82 14.22
C TYR A 432 -18.53 20.40 14.56
N HIS A 433 -17.57 20.25 15.49
CA HIS A 433 -17.10 18.94 15.98
C HIS A 433 -18.18 18.15 16.74
N GLU A 434 -19.23 18.79 17.23
CA GLU A 434 -20.41 18.10 17.81
C GLU A 434 -21.21 17.29 16.76
N TYR A 435 -21.02 17.58 15.47
CA TYR A 435 -21.87 17.10 14.37
C TYR A 435 -21.11 16.38 13.25
N TYR A 436 -19.83 16.69 13.04
CA TYR A 436 -19.02 16.15 11.95
C TYR A 436 -17.74 15.48 12.45
N ASP A 437 -17.33 14.41 11.76
CA ASP A 437 -16.06 13.69 11.99
C ASP A 437 -14.81 14.54 11.69
N CYS A 438 -14.93 15.50 10.77
CA CYS A 438 -13.85 16.35 10.24
C CYS A 438 -14.38 17.77 9.99
N VAL A 439 -13.65 18.79 10.45
CA VAL A 439 -14.06 20.20 10.29
C VAL A 439 -13.04 21.01 9.50
N PHE A 440 -13.43 21.44 8.30
CA PHE A 440 -12.72 22.44 7.50
C PHE A 440 -13.73 23.47 6.96
N LEU A 441 -13.83 24.62 7.62
CA LEU A 441 -14.74 25.69 7.22
C LEU A 441 -14.19 26.51 6.06
N ASP A 442 -15.07 26.89 5.15
CA ASP A 442 -14.79 27.68 3.96
C ASP A 442 -14.52 29.17 4.23
N SER A 443 -14.37 29.96 3.16
CA SER A 443 -14.17 31.42 3.26
C SER A 443 -15.38 32.16 3.86
N THR A 444 -16.60 31.62 3.74
CA THR A 444 -17.77 32.21 4.42
C THR A 444 -17.79 31.89 5.92
N GLY A 445 -17.15 30.79 6.35
CA GLY A 445 -17.19 30.31 7.73
C GLY A 445 -18.53 29.67 8.10
N TYR A 446 -19.28 29.18 7.11
CA TYR A 446 -20.56 28.46 7.28
C TYR A 446 -20.53 27.07 6.64
N TYR A 447 -19.84 26.87 5.52
CA TYR A 447 -19.81 25.56 4.86
C TYR A 447 -18.62 24.73 5.34
N ASN A 448 -18.89 23.49 5.74
CA ASN A 448 -17.85 22.52 6.06
C ASN A 448 -17.47 21.75 4.78
N ILE A 449 -16.28 22.02 4.25
CA ILE A 449 -15.73 21.40 3.04
C ILE A 449 -15.58 19.89 3.22
N THR A 450 -15.45 19.41 4.46
CA THR A 450 -15.28 18.01 4.81
C THR A 450 -16.55 17.33 5.35
N THR A 451 -17.77 17.85 5.09
CA THR A 451 -19.02 17.22 5.58
C THR A 451 -19.15 15.73 5.23
N ASP A 452 -18.92 15.32 3.98
CA ASP A 452 -19.02 13.90 3.60
C ASP A 452 -17.78 13.08 4.01
N LEU A 453 -16.74 13.68 4.60
CA LEU A 453 -15.46 13.02 4.89
C LEU A 453 -15.48 12.37 6.29
N SER A 454 -15.44 11.03 6.33
CA SER A 454 -15.35 10.29 7.59
C SER A 454 -13.96 10.37 8.24
N LYS A 455 -13.91 10.24 9.57
CA LYS A 455 -12.65 10.16 10.35
C LYS A 455 -11.79 9.01 9.86
N ALA A 456 -12.39 7.88 9.46
CA ALA A 456 -11.69 6.74 8.87
C ALA A 456 -10.96 7.10 7.56
N THR A 457 -11.62 7.82 6.65
CA THR A 457 -11.02 8.26 5.37
C THR A 457 -9.92 9.28 5.61
N TYR A 458 -10.13 10.25 6.50
CA TYR A 458 -9.13 11.27 6.81
C TYR A 458 -7.86 10.67 7.44
N ARG A 459 -8.00 9.77 8.43
CA ARG A 459 -6.85 9.07 9.04
C ARG A 459 -6.09 8.20 8.03
N TRP A 460 -6.76 7.64 7.02
CA TRP A 460 -6.08 6.96 5.92
C TRP A 460 -5.25 7.94 5.08
N VAL A 461 -5.79 9.12 4.74
CA VAL A 461 -5.05 10.18 4.03
C VAL A 461 -3.84 10.68 4.84
N GLN A 462 -3.98 10.91 6.15
CA GLN A 462 -2.85 11.30 7.02
C GLN A 462 -1.73 10.24 7.00
N LYS A 463 -2.09 8.96 7.08
CA LYS A 463 -1.16 7.82 7.02
C LYS A 463 -0.51 7.66 5.66
N GLU A 464 -1.24 7.82 4.56
CA GLU A 464 -0.64 7.81 3.22
C GLU A 464 0.33 8.99 3.04
N ALA A 465 0.04 10.15 3.64
CA ALA A 465 0.95 11.30 3.64
C ALA A 465 2.22 11.02 4.47
N GLU A 466 2.09 10.42 5.66
CA GLU A 466 3.22 9.94 6.48
C GLU A 466 4.10 8.95 5.70
N LEU A 467 3.49 7.90 5.11
CA LEU A 467 4.21 6.95 4.27
C LEU A 467 4.89 7.64 3.08
N SER A 468 4.21 8.57 2.43
CA SER A 468 4.75 9.28 1.27
C SER A 468 5.93 10.18 1.62
N LEU A 469 5.89 10.86 2.77
CA LEU A 469 7.01 11.64 3.28
C LEU A 469 8.19 10.73 3.68
N ASN A 470 7.92 9.63 4.37
CA ASN A 470 8.96 8.65 4.73
C ASN A 470 9.61 8.00 3.49
N HIS A 471 8.84 7.74 2.42
CA HIS A 471 9.40 7.27 1.15
C HIS A 471 10.22 8.34 0.43
N LEU A 472 9.87 9.62 0.60
CA LEU A 472 10.59 10.75 0.00
C LEU A 472 11.91 11.04 0.72
N ASP A 473 11.93 10.90 2.04
CA ASP A 473 13.13 11.05 2.87
C ASP A 473 14.04 9.81 2.87
N ASN A 474 13.53 8.66 2.39
CA ASN A 474 14.32 7.45 2.21
C ASN A 474 15.15 7.50 0.92
N ALA A 475 16.41 7.90 1.05
CA ALA A 475 17.40 7.91 -0.03
C ALA A 475 17.63 6.55 -0.74
N HIS A 476 17.19 5.42 -0.16
CA HIS A 476 17.31 4.09 -0.75
C HIS A 476 16.09 3.66 -1.59
N ALA A 477 15.08 4.52 -1.76
CA ALA A 477 13.86 4.19 -2.48
C ALA A 477 13.73 5.01 -3.78
N ASN A 478 13.35 4.34 -4.87
CA ASN A 478 12.82 5.02 -6.05
C ASN A 478 11.43 5.62 -5.72
N SER A 479 11.48 6.78 -5.05
CA SER A 479 10.34 7.42 -4.42
C SER A 479 9.33 7.90 -5.46
N PHE A 480 9.78 8.49 -6.58
CA PHE A 480 8.91 8.99 -7.64
C PHE A 480 7.96 7.90 -8.18
N GLN A 481 8.50 6.73 -8.56
CA GLN A 481 7.68 5.62 -9.04
C GLN A 481 6.67 5.15 -7.98
N SER A 482 7.09 5.06 -6.71
CA SER A 482 6.25 4.61 -5.59
C SER A 482 5.15 5.61 -5.23
N LEU A 483 5.38 6.90 -5.47
CA LEU A 483 4.46 7.99 -5.17
C LEU A 483 3.43 8.22 -6.27
N PHE A 484 3.87 8.32 -7.53
CA PHE A 484 3.04 8.81 -8.63
C PHE A 484 2.73 7.78 -9.73
N MET A 485 3.53 6.72 -9.88
CA MET A 485 3.38 5.74 -10.98
C MET A 485 2.75 4.41 -10.52
N ARG A 486 3.03 3.95 -9.30
CA ARG A 486 2.51 2.68 -8.77
C ARG A 486 1.15 2.87 -8.11
N LYS A 487 0.13 2.24 -8.69
CA LYS A 487 -1.19 2.12 -8.07
C LYS A 487 -1.12 1.20 -6.85
N VAL A 488 -1.77 1.64 -5.77
CA VAL A 488 -1.94 0.94 -4.49
C VAL A 488 -3.43 0.66 -4.34
N PRO A 489 -3.93 -0.46 -4.90
CA PRO A 489 -5.35 -0.77 -4.81
C PRO A 489 -5.73 -1.17 -3.38
N PHE A 490 -6.95 -0.86 -2.98
CA PHE A 490 -7.45 -1.07 -1.62
C PHE A 490 -7.23 -2.51 -1.11
N TYR A 491 -7.42 -3.52 -1.98
CA TYR A 491 -7.27 -4.92 -1.62
C TYR A 491 -5.82 -5.41 -1.45
N MET A 492 -4.82 -4.57 -1.76
CA MET A 492 -3.39 -4.80 -1.43
C MET A 492 -2.88 -3.91 -0.29
N ALA A 493 -3.63 -2.86 0.07
CA ALA A 493 -3.25 -1.88 1.11
C ALA A 493 -3.50 -2.39 2.54
N PHE A 494 -4.52 -3.23 2.75
CA PHE A 494 -4.94 -3.74 4.07
C PHE A 494 -4.75 -5.27 4.21
N ASP A 495 -4.81 -5.79 5.43
CA ASP A 495 -4.53 -7.20 5.73
C ASP A 495 -5.78 -8.10 5.64
N HIS A 496 -6.89 -7.65 6.23
CA HIS A 496 -8.18 -8.34 6.25
C HIS A 496 -9.27 -7.47 5.61
N PHE A 497 -10.28 -8.12 5.01
CA PHE A 497 -11.39 -7.45 4.36
C PHE A 497 -12.76 -7.99 4.79
N ILE A 498 -13.74 -7.11 4.90
CA ILE A 498 -15.15 -7.42 5.18
C ILE A 498 -16.00 -6.83 4.05
N TRP A 499 -16.80 -7.65 3.39
CA TRP A 499 -17.62 -7.24 2.26
C TRP A 499 -19.11 -7.52 2.49
N PHE A 500 -19.92 -6.47 2.41
CA PHE A 500 -21.37 -6.52 2.45
C PHE A 500 -21.93 -6.20 1.06
N LYS A 501 -22.84 -7.05 0.56
CA LYS A 501 -23.52 -6.91 -0.75
C LYS A 501 -25.05 -6.92 -0.69
N ASP A 502 -25.63 -7.15 0.49
CA ASP A 502 -27.06 -7.40 0.64
C ASP A 502 -27.76 -6.12 1.12
N ASP A 503 -28.28 -5.35 0.17
CA ASP A 503 -28.94 -4.07 0.45
C ASP A 503 -30.14 -4.23 1.39
N LYS A 504 -30.87 -5.35 1.32
CA LYS A 504 -32.01 -5.61 2.23
C LYS A 504 -31.52 -5.81 3.66
N MET A 505 -30.38 -6.48 3.84
CA MET A 505 -29.75 -6.60 5.15
C MET A 505 -29.24 -5.25 5.66
N LEU A 506 -28.61 -4.43 4.80
CA LEU A 506 -28.13 -3.09 5.19
C LEU A 506 -29.28 -2.11 5.52
N ARG A 507 -30.41 -2.17 4.79
CA ARG A 507 -31.64 -1.43 5.14
C ARG A 507 -32.19 -1.83 6.50
N ASN A 508 -32.29 -3.14 6.77
CA ASN A 508 -32.77 -3.63 8.04
C ASN A 508 -31.84 -3.25 9.21
N LEU A 509 -30.52 -3.30 9.00
CA LEU A 509 -29.52 -2.82 9.97
C LEU A 509 -29.78 -1.35 10.35
N VAL A 510 -29.94 -0.47 9.37
CA VAL A 510 -30.22 0.96 9.62
C VAL A 510 -31.57 1.16 10.30
N ASN A 511 -32.63 0.48 9.82
CA ASN A 511 -33.97 0.63 10.39
C ASN A 511 -34.03 0.23 11.87
N VAL A 512 -33.27 -0.80 12.28
CA VAL A 512 -33.25 -1.34 13.65
C VAL A 512 -32.24 -0.63 14.55
N ASN A 513 -31.05 -0.29 14.06
CA ASN A 513 -29.93 0.18 14.87
C ASN A 513 -29.61 1.68 14.72
N SER A 514 -30.17 2.39 13.75
CA SER A 514 -29.99 3.85 13.61
C SER A 514 -30.89 4.61 14.57
N SER A 515 -30.35 5.66 15.21
CA SER A 515 -31.13 6.53 16.09
C SER A 515 -32.08 7.43 15.30
N ASP A 516 -33.16 7.90 15.91
CA ASP A 516 -34.09 8.80 15.21
C ASP A 516 -33.46 10.17 14.89
N LYS A 517 -32.43 10.58 15.65
CA LYS A 517 -31.54 11.70 15.32
C LYS A 517 -30.78 11.44 14.01
N ASP A 518 -30.14 10.28 13.88
CA ASP A 518 -29.40 9.92 12.67
C ASP A 518 -30.33 9.75 11.46
N LYS A 519 -31.53 9.19 11.64
CA LYS A 519 -32.54 9.07 10.58
C LYS A 519 -33.00 10.44 10.05
N LEU A 520 -33.19 11.43 10.93
CA LEU A 520 -33.56 12.80 10.52
C LEU A 520 -32.43 13.54 9.79
N ASP A 521 -31.19 13.34 10.25
CA ASP A 521 -30.01 14.06 9.76
C ASP A 521 -29.49 13.53 8.42
N TYR A 522 -29.26 12.21 8.33
CA TYR A 522 -28.81 11.54 7.11
C TYR A 522 -29.97 11.25 6.14
N GLY A 523 -31.21 11.22 6.61
CA GLY A 523 -32.39 11.00 5.78
C GLY A 523 -32.30 9.72 4.96
N PRO A 524 -32.50 9.77 3.62
CA PRO A 524 -32.41 8.58 2.76
C PRO A 524 -30.98 8.10 2.51
N ASN A 525 -29.93 8.73 3.05
CA ASN A 525 -28.56 8.21 2.98
C ASN A 525 -28.37 7.04 3.97
N TYR A 526 -28.95 5.89 3.60
CA TYR A 526 -28.81 4.62 4.30
C TYR A 526 -27.35 4.13 4.35
N ARG A 527 -26.52 4.48 3.35
CA ARG A 527 -25.13 4.04 3.28
C ARG A 527 -24.28 4.63 4.41
N ALA A 528 -24.35 5.94 4.62
CA ALA A 528 -23.61 6.62 5.68
C ALA A 528 -24.00 6.08 7.07
N GLN A 529 -25.31 5.91 7.32
CA GLN A 529 -25.82 5.32 8.56
C GLN A 529 -25.32 3.88 8.78
N ALA A 530 -25.37 3.02 7.75
CA ALA A 530 -24.85 1.66 7.83
C ALA A 530 -23.33 1.62 8.11
N ILE A 531 -22.56 2.49 7.45
CA ILE A 531 -21.10 2.62 7.67
C ILE A 531 -20.82 3.06 9.12
N LYS A 532 -21.53 4.05 9.65
CA LYS A 532 -21.39 4.54 11.03
C LYS A 532 -21.63 3.42 12.06
N ILE A 533 -22.74 2.68 11.92
CA ILE A 533 -23.10 1.56 12.80
C ILE A 533 -22.02 0.45 12.75
N LEU A 534 -21.59 0.05 11.54
CA LEU A 534 -20.58 -0.98 11.35
C LEU A 534 -19.22 -0.55 11.93
N CYS A 535 -18.73 0.64 11.59
CA CYS A 535 -17.40 1.08 12.00
C CYS A 535 -17.31 1.29 13.51
N ASN A 536 -18.34 1.86 14.16
CA ASN A 536 -18.34 2.02 15.62
C ASN A 536 -18.29 0.66 16.33
N THR A 537 -19.15 -0.28 15.93
CA THR A 537 -19.19 -1.65 16.49
C THR A 537 -17.84 -2.38 16.33
N LEU A 538 -17.19 -2.21 15.17
CA LEU A 538 -15.90 -2.85 14.88
C LEU A 538 -14.75 -2.18 15.62
N LYS A 539 -14.75 -0.84 15.75
CA LYS A 539 -13.71 -0.08 16.47
C LYS A 539 -13.70 -0.41 17.95
N GLU A 540 -14.88 -0.44 18.59
CA GLU A 540 -15.04 -0.79 20.00
C GLU A 540 -14.55 -2.23 20.28
N GLY A 541 -14.95 -3.19 19.44
CA GLY A 541 -14.61 -4.59 19.66
C GLY A 541 -13.24 -5.06 19.15
N LEU A 542 -12.58 -4.35 18.23
CA LEU A 542 -11.20 -4.67 17.80
C LEU A 542 -10.15 -3.87 18.58
N ALA A 543 -10.46 -2.65 19.04
CA ALA A 543 -9.57 -1.78 19.80
C ALA A 543 -8.14 -1.76 19.21
N ASN A 544 -7.11 -1.97 20.04
CA ASN A 544 -5.69 -1.88 19.68
C ASN A 544 -5.22 -2.94 18.67
N ARG A 545 -6.06 -3.93 18.30
CA ARG A 545 -5.71 -4.99 17.33
C ARG A 545 -5.62 -4.50 15.89
N VAL A 546 -6.21 -3.34 15.61
CA VAL A 546 -6.14 -2.68 14.30
C VAL A 546 -5.55 -1.29 14.47
N HIS A 547 -4.68 -0.88 13.57
CA HIS A 547 -4.24 0.51 13.50
C HIS A 547 -5.37 1.39 12.96
N GLN A 548 -6.03 0.94 11.89
CA GLN A 548 -7.09 1.67 11.22
C GLN A 548 -8.15 0.70 10.67
N ILE A 549 -9.40 1.20 10.63
CA ILE A 549 -10.52 0.60 9.93
C ILE A 549 -10.85 1.58 8.80
N CYS A 550 -10.69 1.15 7.56
CA CYS A 550 -10.91 1.99 6.37
C CYS A 550 -12.08 1.44 5.56
N VAL A 551 -12.84 2.32 4.94
CA VAL A 551 -13.97 1.94 4.07
C VAL A 551 -13.67 2.44 2.67
N LEU A 552 -13.79 1.57 1.68
CA LEU A 552 -13.62 1.95 0.28
C LEU A 552 -14.71 2.98 -0.10
N PRO A 553 -14.35 4.18 -0.59
CA PRO A 553 -15.31 5.14 -1.13
C PRO A 553 -16.21 4.49 -2.18
N ASN A 554 -17.49 4.87 -2.21
CA ASN A 554 -18.40 4.26 -3.19
C ASN A 554 -18.07 4.79 -4.59
N GLU A 555 -17.88 3.91 -5.55
CA GLU A 555 -17.88 4.32 -6.96
C GLU A 555 -19.20 5.04 -7.26
N SER A 556 -19.13 6.19 -7.93
CA SER A 556 -20.32 6.93 -8.33
C SER A 556 -21.16 6.08 -9.28
N SER A 557 -22.37 5.72 -8.87
CA SER A 557 -23.36 5.11 -9.76
C SER A 557 -23.70 6.03 -10.91
N GLU A 558 -23.80 5.47 -12.11
CA GLU A 558 -24.35 6.11 -13.30
C GLU A 558 -25.62 5.35 -13.71
N TRP A 559 -26.69 6.06 -14.05
CA TRP A 559 -27.95 5.47 -14.54
C TRP A 559 -28.55 6.29 -15.67
N GLU A 560 -29.33 5.64 -16.53
CA GLU A 560 -30.02 6.30 -17.63
C GLU A 560 -31.09 7.27 -17.08
N CYS A 561 -31.20 8.45 -17.69
CA CYS A 561 -32.10 9.49 -17.18
C CYS A 561 -33.61 9.16 -17.32
N THR A 562 -33.94 8.08 -18.04
CA THR A 562 -35.29 7.51 -18.16
C THR A 562 -35.58 6.42 -17.12
N GLU A 563 -34.56 5.90 -16.44
CA GLU A 563 -34.70 4.76 -15.53
C GLU A 563 -34.80 5.17 -14.05
N ASN A 564 -35.50 4.35 -13.28
CA ASN A 564 -35.54 4.46 -11.84
C ASN A 564 -34.22 3.98 -11.24
N ASN A 565 -33.39 4.90 -10.74
CA ASN A 565 -32.38 4.51 -9.75
C ASN A 565 -33.09 4.08 -8.47
N HIS A 566 -33.19 2.77 -8.24
CA HIS A 566 -33.53 2.23 -6.94
C HIS A 566 -32.43 2.63 -5.96
N ASP A 567 -32.73 3.44 -4.94
CA ASP A 567 -31.79 3.87 -3.87
C ASP A 567 -30.85 2.70 -3.48
N ASN A 568 -29.66 2.66 -4.08
CA ASN A 568 -28.74 1.56 -3.95
C ASN A 568 -27.74 1.95 -2.86
N ILE A 569 -27.81 1.27 -1.72
CA ILE A 569 -26.86 1.47 -0.62
C ILE A 569 -25.42 1.23 -1.10
N GLY A 570 -25.27 0.42 -2.14
CA GLY A 570 -24.00 0.05 -2.74
C GLY A 570 -23.27 -0.96 -1.87
N LYS A 571 -22.26 -1.57 -2.46
CA LYS A 571 -21.38 -2.51 -1.75
C LYS A 571 -20.61 -1.76 -0.67
N ILE A 572 -20.60 -2.25 0.56
CA ILE A 572 -19.73 -1.73 1.63
C ILE A 572 -18.55 -2.69 1.74
N PHE A 573 -17.34 -2.16 1.52
CA PHE A 573 -16.09 -2.91 1.60
C PHE A 573 -15.18 -2.24 2.64
N ILE A 574 -14.85 -2.98 3.69
CA ILE A 574 -14.08 -2.50 4.83
C ILE A 574 -12.73 -3.22 4.84
N GLY A 575 -11.64 -2.47 4.91
CA GLY A 575 -10.28 -2.95 5.10
C GLY A 575 -9.86 -2.75 6.56
N LEU A 576 -9.15 -3.73 7.10
CA LEU A 576 -8.53 -3.66 8.43
C LEU A 576 -7.02 -3.71 8.27
N GLU A 577 -6.33 -2.68 8.75
CA GLU A 577 -4.88 -2.73 8.97
C GLU A 577 -4.62 -3.32 10.35
N LEU A 578 -3.92 -4.45 10.43
CA LEU A 578 -3.63 -5.09 11.70
C LEU A 578 -2.48 -4.38 12.42
N ASN A 579 -2.57 -4.30 13.76
CA ASN A 579 -1.42 -3.95 14.59
C ASN A 579 -0.69 -5.25 15.01
N PRO A 580 0.56 -5.49 14.56
CA PRO A 580 1.30 -6.72 14.88
C PRO A 580 1.48 -6.97 16.38
N GLU A 581 1.54 -5.93 17.21
CA GLU A 581 1.73 -6.03 18.66
C GLU A 581 0.52 -6.68 19.37
N TYR A 582 -0.69 -6.50 18.83
CA TYR A 582 -1.93 -6.91 19.49
C TYR A 582 -2.81 -7.87 18.68
N CYS A 583 -2.73 -7.88 17.34
CA CYS A 583 -3.68 -8.60 16.50
C CYS A 583 -3.68 -10.12 16.74
N PHE A 584 -2.51 -10.70 17.11
CA PHE A 584 -2.34 -12.12 17.38
C PHE A 584 -2.60 -12.53 18.84
N ASN A 585 -2.93 -11.59 19.73
CA ASN A 585 -3.15 -11.87 21.15
C ASN A 585 -4.39 -12.75 21.36
N ILE A 586 -4.23 -13.84 22.10
CA ILE A 586 -5.28 -14.86 22.32
C ILE A 586 -6.41 -14.37 23.24
N VAL A 587 -6.10 -13.40 24.09
CA VAL A 587 -6.96 -12.86 25.14
C VAL A 587 -7.04 -11.34 24.99
N ASP A 588 -8.24 -10.77 25.07
CA ASP A 588 -8.43 -9.34 25.35
C ASP A 588 -8.49 -9.15 26.86
N LYS A 589 -7.59 -8.30 27.38
CA LYS A 589 -7.61 -7.88 28.79
C LYS A 589 -8.55 -6.67 28.91
N GLY A 590 -9.64 -6.82 29.67
CA GLY A 590 -10.51 -5.72 30.06
C GLY A 590 -10.03 -5.01 31.34
N PRO A 591 -10.88 -4.14 31.90
CA PRO A 591 -10.64 -3.45 33.17
C PRO A 591 -10.56 -4.40 34.39
N GLU A 592 -10.09 -3.88 35.51
CA GLU A 592 -10.13 -4.59 36.80
C GLU A 592 -11.56 -4.73 37.32
N ALA A 593 -11.86 -5.87 37.93
CA ALA A 593 -13.24 -6.32 38.19
C ALA A 593 -14.05 -5.42 39.14
N ASN A 594 -13.38 -4.53 39.86
CA ASN A 594 -13.91 -3.54 40.80
C ASN A 594 -14.21 -2.17 40.15
N LEU A 595 -13.80 -1.94 38.91
CA LEU A 595 -13.95 -0.67 38.21
C LEU A 595 -15.30 -0.59 37.45
N PRO A 596 -15.93 0.60 37.33
CA PRO A 596 -17.20 0.74 36.62
C PRO A 596 -17.12 0.34 35.13
N GLU A 597 -15.98 0.56 34.48
CA GLU A 597 -15.73 0.17 33.09
C GLU A 597 -15.79 -1.36 32.89
N ALA A 598 -15.62 -2.17 33.95
CA ALA A 598 -15.81 -3.61 33.89
C ALA A 598 -17.28 -4.01 33.65
N ILE A 599 -18.24 -3.20 34.10
CA ILE A 599 -19.67 -3.40 33.83
C ILE A 599 -19.96 -3.14 32.35
N GLU A 600 -19.40 -2.06 31.79
CA GLU A 600 -19.53 -1.74 30.36
C GLU A 600 -18.92 -2.84 29.49
N PHE A 601 -17.70 -3.28 29.83
CA PHE A 601 -17.02 -4.40 29.15
C PHE A 601 -17.86 -5.69 29.19
N ARG A 602 -18.44 -6.02 30.35
CA ARG A 602 -19.34 -7.18 30.51
C ARG A 602 -20.63 -7.04 29.71
N ASN A 603 -21.21 -5.85 29.63
CA ASN A 603 -22.39 -5.56 28.80
C ASN A 603 -22.07 -5.59 27.29
N PHE A 604 -20.85 -5.20 26.91
CA PHE A 604 -20.39 -5.30 25.54
C PHE A 604 -20.18 -6.76 25.12
N TRP A 605 -19.40 -7.54 25.86
CA TRP A 605 -19.09 -8.93 25.48
C TRP A 605 -20.14 -9.96 25.88
N GLY A 606 -20.98 -9.67 26.88
CA GLY A 606 -22.00 -10.57 27.42
C GLY A 606 -21.40 -11.89 27.90
N GLU A 607 -21.98 -13.01 27.46
CA GLU A 607 -21.53 -14.40 27.71
C GLU A 607 -20.06 -14.69 27.34
N LYS A 608 -19.36 -13.76 26.68
CA LYS A 608 -17.94 -13.90 26.33
C LYS A 608 -16.97 -13.29 27.33
N SER A 609 -17.44 -12.46 28.26
CA SER A 609 -16.62 -11.95 29.36
C SER A 609 -16.45 -13.02 30.44
N GLU A 610 -15.22 -13.27 30.86
CA GLU A 610 -14.88 -14.11 32.02
C GLU A 610 -13.95 -13.35 32.97
N LEU A 611 -14.18 -13.48 34.28
CA LEU A 611 -13.22 -13.00 35.28
C LEU A 611 -11.98 -13.89 35.27
N ARG A 612 -10.82 -13.29 35.05
CA ARG A 612 -9.56 -14.02 34.88
C ARG A 612 -8.45 -13.42 35.72
N ARG A 613 -7.79 -14.27 36.51
CA ARG A 613 -6.56 -13.92 37.22
C ARG A 613 -5.35 -14.09 36.28
N PHE A 614 -4.51 -13.07 36.21
CA PHE A 614 -3.30 -13.04 35.38
C PHE A 614 -2.04 -13.38 36.20
N GLN A 615 -0.90 -13.58 35.52
CA GLN A 615 0.38 -13.94 36.17
C GLN A 615 0.94 -12.82 37.08
N ASP A 616 0.56 -11.58 36.80
CA ASP A 616 0.78 -10.40 37.65
C ASP A 616 -0.08 -10.40 38.94
N GLY A 617 -0.93 -11.42 39.12
CA GLY A 617 -1.81 -11.57 40.27
C GLY A 617 -3.13 -10.81 40.18
N THR A 618 -3.28 -9.89 39.21
CA THR A 618 -4.48 -9.06 39.02
C THR A 618 -5.66 -9.89 38.53
N THR A 619 -6.88 -9.50 38.92
CA THR A 619 -8.13 -10.12 38.44
C THR A 619 -8.89 -9.10 37.60
N ARG A 620 -9.01 -9.39 36.30
CA ARG A 620 -9.63 -8.51 35.30
C ARG A 620 -10.73 -9.24 34.57
N GLU A 621 -11.69 -8.49 34.03
CA GLU A 621 -12.57 -9.03 32.99
C GLU A 621 -11.71 -9.35 31.74
N ALA A 622 -12.02 -10.44 31.05
CA ALA A 622 -11.25 -10.88 29.90
C ALA A 622 -12.10 -11.64 28.87
N VAL A 623 -11.66 -11.67 27.61
CA VAL A 623 -12.29 -12.46 26.54
C VAL A 623 -11.26 -13.35 25.85
N VAL A 624 -11.55 -14.65 25.73
CA VAL A 624 -10.63 -15.65 25.17
C VAL A 624 -11.09 -16.15 23.79
N TRP A 625 -10.26 -15.92 22.76
CA TRP A 625 -10.59 -16.23 21.36
C TRP A 625 -9.99 -17.52 20.81
N SER A 626 -9.04 -18.12 21.52
CA SER A 626 -8.31 -19.28 21.04
C SER A 626 -7.72 -20.07 22.21
N LYS A 627 -7.33 -21.33 21.97
CA LYS A 627 -6.45 -22.10 22.85
C LYS A 627 -4.97 -21.97 22.46
N GLY A 628 -4.64 -21.05 21.54
CA GLY A 628 -3.27 -20.75 21.11
C GLY A 628 -2.52 -21.84 20.35
N LYS A 629 -3.20 -22.95 20.01
CA LYS A 629 -2.55 -24.18 19.53
C LYS A 629 -1.82 -24.09 18.19
N THR A 630 -2.20 -23.14 17.32
CA THR A 630 -1.56 -22.91 16.01
C THR A 630 -1.43 -21.42 15.72
N LEU A 631 -0.43 -21.04 14.92
CA LEU A 631 -0.23 -19.66 14.46
C LEU A 631 -1.31 -19.21 13.48
N SER A 632 -1.75 -20.09 12.56
CA SER A 632 -2.94 -19.85 11.72
C SER A 632 -4.19 -19.55 12.55
N GLY A 633 -4.34 -20.23 13.69
CA GLY A 633 -5.42 -20.01 14.66
C GLY A 633 -5.31 -18.69 15.44
N LYS A 634 -4.12 -18.08 15.49
CA LYS A 634 -3.87 -16.72 16.02
C LYS A 634 -4.15 -15.65 14.97
N ARG A 635 -3.66 -15.79 13.73
CA ARG A 635 -3.95 -14.86 12.61
C ARG A 635 -5.46 -14.64 12.42
N LEU A 636 -6.25 -15.69 12.57
CA LEU A 636 -7.71 -15.64 12.48
C LEU A 636 -8.46 -15.10 13.71
N ILE A 637 -7.80 -14.52 14.72
CA ILE A 637 -8.48 -13.96 15.90
C ILE A 637 -9.39 -12.78 15.52
N CYS A 638 -8.90 -11.83 14.72
CA CYS A 638 -9.72 -10.70 14.26
C CYS A 638 -10.95 -11.16 13.44
N LYS A 639 -10.83 -12.24 12.65
CA LYS A 639 -11.97 -12.88 11.95
C LYS A 639 -13.02 -13.41 12.91
N LYS A 640 -12.60 -14.00 14.04
CA LYS A 640 -13.51 -14.49 15.10
C LYS A 640 -14.21 -13.35 15.83
N ILE A 641 -13.46 -12.30 16.19
CA ILE A 641 -13.98 -11.08 16.85
C ILE A 641 -15.09 -10.47 15.98
N VAL A 642 -14.77 -10.09 14.75
CA VAL A 642 -15.73 -9.49 13.82
C VAL A 642 -16.95 -10.39 13.61
N THR A 643 -16.75 -11.69 13.38
CA THR A 643 -17.85 -12.64 13.22
C THR A 643 -18.76 -12.70 14.45
N PHE A 644 -18.20 -12.59 15.66
CA PHE A 644 -18.97 -12.57 16.90
C PHE A 644 -19.77 -11.26 17.02
N LEU A 645 -19.13 -10.11 16.84
CA LEU A 645 -19.76 -8.79 16.92
C LEU A 645 -20.92 -8.65 15.92
N LEU A 646 -20.67 -8.95 14.64
CA LEU A 646 -21.68 -8.90 13.59
C LEU A 646 -22.89 -9.80 13.93
N LYS A 647 -22.66 -11.00 14.47
CA LYS A 647 -23.74 -11.93 14.85
C LYS A 647 -24.51 -11.47 16.10
N LYS A 648 -23.81 -11.13 17.19
CA LYS A 648 -24.40 -10.94 18.54
C LYS A 648 -24.89 -9.50 18.79
N LYS A 649 -24.26 -8.48 18.19
CA LYS A 649 -24.67 -7.07 18.33
C LYS A 649 -25.57 -6.59 17.19
N LEU A 650 -25.31 -7.04 15.95
CA LEU A 650 -26.01 -6.54 14.75
C LEU A 650 -26.95 -7.58 14.09
N GLY A 651 -27.04 -8.81 14.61
CA GLY A 651 -27.88 -9.88 14.04
C GLY A 651 -27.43 -10.40 12.67
N ILE A 652 -26.24 -10.02 12.19
CA ILE A 652 -25.73 -10.35 10.85
C ILE A 652 -25.03 -11.71 10.88
N PHE A 653 -25.66 -12.71 10.25
CA PHE A 653 -25.12 -14.07 10.14
C PHE A 653 -24.08 -14.22 9.02
N LYS A 654 -23.16 -15.19 9.15
CA LYS A 654 -22.06 -15.50 8.21
C LYS A 654 -22.42 -15.62 6.71
N LYS A 655 -23.68 -15.82 6.35
CA LYS A 655 -24.12 -15.89 4.94
C LYS A 655 -24.38 -14.50 4.31
N LYS A 656 -24.41 -13.43 5.12
CA LYS A 656 -24.78 -12.06 4.71
C LYS A 656 -23.57 -11.13 4.47
N PHE A 657 -22.36 -11.60 4.76
CA PHE A 657 -21.11 -10.91 4.50
C PHE A 657 -20.03 -11.91 4.08
N ILE A 658 -18.99 -11.44 3.40
CA ILE A 658 -17.79 -12.21 3.08
C ILE A 658 -16.65 -11.62 3.92
N TYR A 659 -15.80 -12.47 4.51
CA TYR A 659 -14.62 -12.05 5.27
C TYR A 659 -13.37 -12.73 4.70
N ILE A 660 -12.45 -11.93 4.17
CA ILE A 660 -11.23 -12.38 3.47
C ILE A 660 -10.03 -12.11 4.39
N ALA A 661 -9.20 -13.12 4.60
CA ALA A 661 -8.02 -13.09 5.49
C ALA A 661 -7.04 -14.26 5.31
N SER A 662 -7.52 -15.47 4.99
CA SER A 662 -6.69 -16.69 5.03
C SER A 662 -7.10 -17.73 3.98
N GLU A 663 -7.79 -17.31 2.93
CA GLU A 663 -8.37 -18.21 1.94
C GLU A 663 -7.27 -18.98 1.17
N MET A 664 -6.09 -18.39 1.02
CA MET A 664 -4.91 -19.04 0.45
C MET A 664 -4.18 -19.97 1.44
N GLU A 665 -4.36 -19.79 2.75
CA GLU A 665 -3.69 -20.63 3.77
C GLU A 665 -4.21 -22.08 3.80
N GLU A 666 -5.43 -22.35 3.30
CA GLU A 666 -5.95 -23.71 3.15
C GLU A 666 -5.05 -24.57 2.26
N LEU A 667 -4.35 -23.96 1.30
CA LEU A 667 -3.39 -24.65 0.46
C LEU A 667 -2.29 -25.32 1.31
N LEU A 668 -1.68 -24.58 2.26
CA LEU A 668 -0.56 -25.06 3.07
C LEU A 668 -0.94 -26.15 4.10
N GLN A 669 -2.21 -26.57 4.15
CA GLN A 669 -2.68 -27.64 5.02
C GLN A 669 -2.50 -29.03 4.38
N LEU A 670 -2.09 -30.01 5.20
CA LEU A 670 -1.90 -31.40 4.79
C LEU A 670 -3.23 -32.18 4.72
N GLN A 671 -4.02 -31.97 3.67
CA GLN A 671 -5.37 -32.57 3.54
C GLN A 671 -5.39 -34.11 3.58
N LYS A 672 -4.32 -34.79 3.15
CA LYS A 672 -4.23 -36.26 3.08
C LYS A 672 -3.59 -36.91 4.32
N VAL A 673 -3.05 -36.13 5.27
CA VAL A 673 -2.26 -36.66 6.41
C VAL A 673 -2.86 -36.18 7.73
N LYS A 674 -3.39 -37.12 8.52
CA LYS A 674 -3.95 -36.82 9.85
C LYS A 674 -2.86 -36.88 10.92
N ILE A 675 -2.37 -35.72 11.33
CA ILE A 675 -1.41 -35.59 12.44
C ILE A 675 -2.15 -35.69 13.78
N THR A 676 -1.69 -36.58 14.65
CA THR A 676 -2.30 -36.85 15.98
C THR A 676 -1.49 -36.27 17.14
N HIS A 677 -0.16 -36.20 17.00
CA HIS A 677 0.75 -35.81 18.08
C HIS A 677 0.77 -34.31 18.39
N PHE A 678 0.35 -33.45 17.45
CA PHE A 678 0.24 -32.01 17.64
C PHE A 678 -0.79 -31.39 16.70
N ALA A 679 -1.18 -30.14 16.97
CA ALA A 679 -2.02 -29.36 16.06
C ALA A 679 -1.16 -28.77 14.95
N TYR A 680 -1.34 -29.24 13.71
CA TYR A 680 -0.72 -28.65 12.53
C TYR A 680 -1.60 -27.50 12.02
N GLY A 681 -1.04 -26.30 11.94
CA GLY A 681 -1.68 -25.14 11.33
C GLY A 681 -1.37 -25.06 9.84
N THR A 682 -0.28 -24.37 9.53
CA THR A 682 0.17 -24.05 8.16
C THR A 682 1.63 -24.45 7.91
N GLY A 683 2.21 -25.24 8.81
CA GLY A 683 3.58 -25.74 8.73
C GLY A 683 4.50 -25.23 9.85
N GLU A 684 4.25 -24.03 10.40
CA GLU A 684 5.18 -23.43 11.37
C GLU A 684 5.35 -24.28 12.64
N GLU A 685 4.31 -24.97 13.10
CA GLU A 685 4.40 -25.85 14.28
C GLU A 685 5.24 -27.11 14.02
N ALA A 686 5.35 -27.54 12.75
CA ALA A 686 6.22 -28.63 12.33
C ALA A 686 7.68 -28.14 12.17
N ALA A 687 7.87 -26.98 11.54
CA ALA A 687 9.19 -26.35 11.41
C ALA A 687 9.83 -26.06 12.78
N LEU A 688 9.06 -25.46 13.71
CA LEU A 688 9.52 -25.21 15.07
C LEU A 688 9.93 -26.50 15.82
N ARG A 689 9.28 -27.64 15.55
CA ARG A 689 9.69 -28.94 16.12
C ARG A 689 11.03 -29.42 15.55
N ALA A 690 11.23 -29.31 14.24
CA ALA A 690 12.50 -29.64 13.61
C ALA A 690 13.64 -28.74 14.13
N ILE A 691 13.40 -27.43 14.26
CA ILE A 691 14.33 -26.45 14.84
C ILE A 691 14.65 -26.81 16.30
N ASN A 692 13.66 -27.15 17.12
CA ASN A 692 13.91 -27.53 18.52
C ASN A 692 14.77 -28.79 18.67
N VAL A 693 14.58 -29.79 17.80
CA VAL A 693 15.43 -31.00 17.79
C VAL A 693 16.85 -30.67 17.29
N PHE A 694 16.97 -29.79 16.29
CA PHE A 694 18.26 -29.27 15.81
C PHE A 694 19.02 -28.52 16.90
N ASN A 695 18.39 -27.59 17.62
CA ASN A 695 19.01 -26.84 18.72
C ASN A 695 19.49 -27.74 19.88
N GLN A 696 18.90 -28.93 20.04
CA GLN A 696 19.42 -29.94 20.96
C GLN A 696 20.60 -30.70 20.34
N LEU A 697 20.53 -31.09 19.06
CA LEU A 697 21.65 -31.74 18.36
C LEU A 697 22.89 -30.85 18.28
N GLU A 698 22.72 -29.54 18.07
CA GLU A 698 23.77 -28.53 18.15
C GLU A 698 24.49 -28.58 19.50
N LYS A 699 23.74 -28.59 20.61
CA LYS A 699 24.32 -28.69 21.96
C LYS A 699 25.07 -30.00 22.17
N ASP A 700 24.52 -31.12 21.69
CA ASP A 700 25.20 -32.43 21.74
C ASP A 700 26.51 -32.40 20.94
N LEU A 701 26.50 -31.83 19.73
CA LEU A 701 27.67 -31.69 18.84
C LEU A 701 28.76 -30.81 19.45
N MET A 702 28.40 -29.64 19.98
CA MET A 702 29.32 -28.72 20.64
C MET A 702 29.92 -29.28 21.94
N SER A 703 29.27 -30.28 22.54
CA SER A 703 29.70 -30.94 23.78
C SER A 703 30.48 -32.25 23.55
N LEU A 704 30.72 -32.65 22.29
CA LEU A 704 31.41 -33.90 21.99
C LEU A 704 32.86 -33.89 22.52
N THR A 705 33.17 -34.83 23.42
CA THR A 705 34.55 -35.16 23.79
C THR A 705 35.16 -36.14 22.78
N ASP A 706 36.47 -36.34 22.88
CA ASP A 706 37.22 -37.35 22.11
C ASP A 706 37.26 -37.12 20.59
N ILE A 707 37.17 -35.85 20.15
CA ILE A 707 37.43 -35.39 18.78
C ILE A 707 38.73 -34.56 18.72
N PRO A 708 39.55 -34.64 17.65
CA PRO A 708 40.89 -34.04 17.62
C PRO A 708 40.89 -32.51 17.46
N LEU A 709 39.81 -31.99 16.88
CA LEU A 709 39.49 -30.57 16.79
C LEU A 709 38.04 -30.44 17.30
N SER A 710 37.82 -29.52 18.23
CA SER A 710 36.48 -29.23 18.74
C SER A 710 35.59 -28.61 17.67
N ILE A 711 34.29 -28.85 17.76
CA ILE A 711 33.30 -28.14 16.93
C ILE A 711 33.13 -26.74 17.53
N HIS A 712 33.27 -25.70 16.70
CA HIS A 712 33.13 -24.30 17.08
C HIS A 712 31.83 -23.67 16.56
N GLY A 713 31.26 -24.20 15.48
CA GLY A 713 29.99 -23.73 14.93
C GLY A 713 29.19 -24.84 14.27
N VAL A 714 27.86 -24.77 14.43
CA VAL A 714 26.88 -25.67 13.80
C VAL A 714 25.81 -24.80 13.17
N GLN A 715 25.57 -24.94 11.86
CA GLN A 715 24.62 -24.08 11.15
C GLN A 715 23.71 -24.89 10.22
N GLY A 716 22.40 -24.72 10.37
CA GLY A 716 21.40 -25.31 9.49
C GLY A 716 21.27 -24.54 8.16
N SER A 717 21.06 -25.25 7.05
CA SER A 717 20.96 -24.66 5.69
C SER A 717 19.67 -25.00 4.93
N SER A 718 18.92 -26.01 5.38
CA SER A 718 17.61 -26.37 4.82
C SER A 718 16.52 -25.33 5.12
N ALA A 719 15.56 -25.19 4.20
CA ALA A 719 14.46 -24.21 4.26
C ALA A 719 13.63 -24.25 5.57
N VAL A 720 13.54 -25.42 6.23
CA VAL A 720 12.85 -25.56 7.52
C VAL A 720 13.43 -24.64 8.60
N PHE A 721 14.74 -24.39 8.60
CA PHE A 721 15.41 -23.57 9.61
C PHE A 721 15.04 -22.09 9.51
N ARG A 722 14.49 -21.65 8.39
CA ARG A 722 14.01 -20.28 8.13
C ARG A 722 12.52 -20.19 7.82
N TYR A 723 11.76 -21.25 8.14
CA TYR A 723 10.29 -21.35 7.97
C TYR A 723 9.77 -21.20 6.52
N THR A 724 10.60 -21.46 5.51
CA THR A 724 10.27 -21.33 4.07
C THR A 724 10.07 -22.68 3.37
N ASP A 725 10.06 -23.79 4.12
CA ASP A 725 9.74 -25.12 3.63
C ASP A 725 8.21 -25.26 3.49
N VAL A 726 7.73 -25.58 2.28
CA VAL A 726 6.29 -25.62 1.95
C VAL A 726 5.54 -26.66 2.77
N PHE A 727 6.20 -27.79 3.06
CA PHE A 727 5.67 -28.85 3.89
C PHE A 727 6.79 -29.38 4.80
N PRO A 728 7.05 -28.69 5.93
CA PRO A 728 8.15 -29.02 6.82
C PRO A 728 8.12 -30.50 7.23
N PRO A 729 9.28 -31.17 7.34
CA PRO A 729 9.34 -32.59 7.65
C PRO A 729 8.62 -32.91 8.95
N LEU A 730 7.93 -34.05 8.97
CA LEU A 730 7.24 -34.55 10.15
C LEU A 730 8.11 -35.61 10.82
N ALA A 731 8.32 -35.47 12.14
CA ALA A 731 8.98 -36.48 12.97
C ALA A 731 8.33 -37.85 12.74
N THR A 732 9.06 -38.78 12.12
CA THR A 732 8.52 -40.08 11.68
C THR A 732 9.44 -41.21 12.12
N VAL A 733 8.88 -42.16 12.87
CA VAL A 733 9.56 -43.42 13.20
C VAL A 733 9.24 -44.44 12.12
N TYR A 734 10.22 -44.74 11.27
CA TYR A 734 10.06 -45.76 10.23
C TYR A 734 10.18 -47.16 10.82
N GLN A 735 9.13 -47.96 10.71
CA GLN A 735 9.18 -49.38 11.03
C GLN A 735 9.73 -50.16 9.82
N PRO A 736 10.56 -51.19 10.04
CA PRO A 736 11.05 -52.04 8.95
C PRO A 736 9.90 -52.87 8.37
N ASP A 737 9.67 -52.74 7.07
CA ASP A 737 8.85 -53.66 6.29
C ASP A 737 9.80 -54.68 5.65
N ASN A 738 9.70 -55.96 6.03
CA ASN A 738 10.62 -57.00 5.53
C ASN A 738 10.65 -57.12 3.99
N GLN A 739 9.63 -56.61 3.28
CA GLN A 739 9.59 -56.56 1.81
C GLN A 739 10.44 -55.42 1.22
N LEU A 740 10.48 -54.24 1.86
CA LEU A 740 11.09 -53.01 1.31
C LEU A 740 12.29 -52.48 2.11
N ILE A 741 12.26 -52.60 3.44
CA ILE A 741 13.20 -51.96 4.38
C ILE A 741 13.56 -52.94 5.52
N LYS A 742 14.79 -53.42 5.53
CA LYS A 742 15.33 -54.31 6.57
C LYS A 742 16.06 -53.52 7.66
N LYS A 743 15.99 -53.99 8.91
CA LYS A 743 16.73 -53.43 10.04
C LYS A 743 18.16 -53.99 10.07
N SER A 744 19.15 -53.11 10.19
CA SER A 744 20.58 -53.45 10.30
C SER A 744 21.17 -52.93 11.62
N LYS A 745 22.43 -53.29 11.93
CA LYS A 745 23.17 -52.74 13.09
C LYS A 745 23.43 -51.23 13.00
N LYS A 746 23.35 -50.62 11.81
CA LYS A 746 23.66 -49.19 11.58
C LYS A 746 22.43 -48.31 11.30
N GLY A 747 21.24 -48.92 11.13
CA GLY A 747 20.03 -48.22 10.73
C GLY A 747 19.12 -49.08 9.87
N LEU A 748 18.27 -48.43 9.06
CA LEU A 748 17.38 -49.10 8.10
C LEU A 748 18.05 -49.17 6.71
N THR A 749 17.99 -50.32 6.05
CA THR A 749 18.57 -50.56 4.72
C THR A 749 17.52 -51.10 3.77
N LEU A 750 17.60 -50.76 2.48
CA LEU A 750 16.67 -51.28 1.49
C LEU A 750 16.81 -52.80 1.32
N SER A 751 15.70 -53.48 0.98
CA SER A 751 15.74 -54.87 0.55
C SER A 751 16.43 -54.99 -0.83
N ARG A 752 16.96 -56.18 -1.16
CA ARG A 752 17.59 -56.41 -2.49
C ARG A 752 16.57 -56.44 -3.63
N ASN A 753 15.32 -56.78 -3.34
CA ASN A 753 14.24 -56.91 -4.33
C ASN A 753 13.11 -55.95 -3.92
N ILE A 754 13.16 -54.72 -4.43
CA ILE A 754 12.22 -53.65 -4.09
C ILE A 754 11.06 -53.68 -5.08
N THR A 755 9.83 -53.86 -4.60
CA THR A 755 8.60 -53.89 -5.43
C THR A 755 7.89 -52.54 -5.51
N ALA A 756 8.21 -51.60 -4.62
CA ALA A 756 7.65 -50.25 -4.59
C ALA A 756 8.66 -49.23 -4.04
N ALA A 757 8.61 -47.99 -4.50
CA ALA A 757 9.50 -46.95 -4.00
C ALA A 757 9.31 -46.73 -2.48
N PRO A 758 10.39 -46.69 -1.68
CA PRO A 758 10.30 -46.41 -0.25
C PRO A 758 9.81 -44.97 -0.01
N LYS A 759 9.19 -44.71 1.14
CA LYS A 759 8.81 -43.35 1.53
C LYS A 759 10.06 -42.47 1.62
N TYR A 760 10.07 -41.37 0.86
CA TYR A 760 11.16 -40.40 0.90
C TYR A 760 11.30 -39.78 2.30
N VAL A 761 12.53 -39.68 2.79
CA VAL A 761 12.89 -39.04 4.05
C VAL A 761 13.78 -37.86 3.71
N CYS A 762 13.29 -36.64 3.86
CA CYS A 762 14.07 -35.44 3.55
C CYS A 762 15.15 -35.23 4.63
N PRO A 763 16.45 -35.25 4.28
CA PRO A 763 17.52 -34.95 5.23
C PRO A 763 17.70 -33.44 5.39
N LEU A 764 17.97 -33.00 6.61
CA LEU A 764 18.23 -31.60 6.94
C LEU A 764 19.74 -31.32 6.89
N ASP A 765 20.22 -30.59 5.86
CA ASP A 765 21.64 -30.27 5.68
C ASP A 765 22.13 -29.26 6.73
N VAL A 766 23.24 -29.60 7.40
CA VAL A 766 23.89 -28.86 8.48
C VAL A 766 25.39 -28.76 8.20
N SER A 767 25.95 -27.55 8.27
CA SER A 767 27.39 -27.29 8.22
C SER A 767 28.01 -27.33 9.62
N LEU A 768 29.16 -27.99 9.76
CA LEU A 768 29.98 -28.02 10.97
C LEU A 768 31.28 -27.26 10.73
N GLN A 769 31.63 -26.33 11.60
CA GLN A 769 32.91 -25.64 11.61
C GLN A 769 33.76 -26.19 12.76
N LEU A 770 34.95 -26.70 12.44
CA LEU A 770 35.93 -27.20 13.41
C LEU A 770 36.87 -26.05 13.84
N SER A 771 37.54 -26.22 14.98
CA SER A 771 38.58 -25.28 15.43
C SER A 771 39.72 -25.16 14.41
N THR A 772 40.35 -23.98 14.36
CA THR A 772 41.41 -23.66 13.41
C THR A 772 42.65 -24.53 13.64
N SER A 773 43.23 -25.02 12.56
CA SER A 773 44.43 -25.87 12.59
C SER A 773 45.24 -25.67 11.31
N GLY A 774 46.56 -25.60 11.42
CA GLY A 774 47.46 -25.59 10.27
C GLY A 774 47.70 -26.98 9.65
N LYS A 775 47.25 -28.05 10.31
CA LYS A 775 47.61 -29.45 9.95
C LYS A 775 46.73 -30.09 8.86
N TRP A 776 45.92 -29.30 8.14
CA TRP A 776 45.10 -29.80 7.04
C TRP A 776 45.94 -29.97 5.77
N PRO A 777 45.84 -31.11 5.04
CA PRO A 777 46.59 -31.32 3.79
C PRO A 777 46.35 -30.23 2.73
N ASP A 778 47.33 -30.02 1.86
CA ASP A 778 47.25 -29.12 0.70
C ASP A 778 46.62 -29.78 -0.53
N GLU A 779 46.70 -31.10 -0.62
CA GLU A 779 46.08 -31.88 -1.69
C GLU A 779 44.59 -32.14 -1.41
N LEU A 780 43.74 -31.95 -2.43
CA LEU A 780 42.28 -32.05 -2.31
C LEU A 780 41.80 -33.43 -1.86
N GLU A 781 42.41 -34.52 -2.36
CA GLU A 781 42.01 -35.88 -1.99
C GLU A 781 42.43 -36.23 -0.56
N ALA A 782 43.68 -35.91 -0.17
CA ALA A 782 44.14 -36.05 1.20
C ALA A 782 43.28 -35.22 2.19
N LEU A 783 42.89 -34.00 1.83
CA LEU A 783 41.99 -33.15 2.62
C LEU A 783 40.61 -33.80 2.78
N ARG A 784 40.04 -34.38 1.71
CA ARG A 784 38.74 -35.08 1.76
C ARG A 784 38.80 -36.37 2.57
N ASN A 785 39.87 -37.15 2.43
CA ASN A 785 40.15 -38.31 3.27
C ASN A 785 40.24 -37.92 4.75
N THR A 786 40.89 -36.78 5.05
CA THR A 786 40.94 -36.22 6.41
C THR A 786 39.54 -35.83 6.91
N LYS A 787 38.70 -35.18 6.09
CA LYS A 787 37.29 -34.90 6.45
C LYS A 787 36.49 -36.17 6.69
N ALA A 788 36.69 -37.23 5.88
CA ALA A 788 36.03 -38.51 6.08
C ALA A 788 36.44 -39.19 7.40
N ALA A 789 37.70 -39.04 7.84
CA ALA A 789 38.14 -39.49 9.17
C ALA A 789 37.40 -38.74 10.29
N PHE A 790 37.28 -37.40 10.20
CA PHE A 790 36.44 -36.62 11.12
C PHE A 790 34.96 -37.06 11.08
N HIS A 791 34.40 -37.36 9.91
CA HIS A 791 33.03 -37.87 9.77
C HIS A 791 32.83 -39.21 10.53
N ILE A 792 33.79 -40.13 10.44
CA ILE A 792 33.77 -41.40 11.17
C ILE A 792 33.84 -41.16 12.69
N GLN A 793 34.77 -40.32 13.14
CA GLN A 793 35.00 -40.07 14.56
C GLN A 793 33.82 -39.35 15.23
N ILE A 794 33.26 -38.30 14.60
CA ILE A 794 32.06 -37.61 15.09
C ILE A 794 30.87 -38.59 15.17
N ALA A 795 30.69 -39.46 14.16
CA ALA A 795 29.66 -40.49 14.18
C ALA A 795 29.90 -41.56 15.27
N GLU A 796 31.14 -41.83 15.67
CA GLU A 796 31.42 -42.67 16.84
C GLU A 796 31.12 -42.00 18.16
N CYS A 797 31.53 -40.74 18.35
CA CYS A 797 31.26 -40.01 19.60
C CYS A 797 29.75 -39.82 19.82
N LEU A 798 28.98 -39.47 18.78
CA LEU A 798 27.51 -39.41 18.84
C LEU A 798 26.85 -40.76 19.20
N ARG A 799 27.42 -41.88 18.76
CA ARG A 799 26.96 -43.24 19.14
C ARG A 799 27.33 -43.61 20.58
N LYS A 800 28.54 -43.24 21.04
CA LYS A 800 29.06 -43.57 22.37
C LYS A 800 28.42 -42.72 23.47
N GLN A 801 28.44 -41.39 23.30
CA GLN A 801 28.02 -40.41 24.32
C GLN A 801 26.49 -40.22 24.32
N TYR A 802 25.88 -40.04 23.14
CA TYR A 802 24.46 -39.68 23.00
C TYR A 802 23.55 -40.82 22.53
N LYS A 803 24.10 -42.01 22.25
CA LYS A 803 23.37 -43.21 21.78
C LYS A 803 22.53 -42.97 20.51
N LEU A 804 22.90 -41.98 19.70
CA LEU A 804 22.19 -41.62 18.47
C LEU A 804 22.49 -42.63 17.35
N THR A 805 21.55 -42.81 16.43
CA THR A 805 21.77 -43.64 15.24
C THR A 805 22.44 -42.80 14.16
N THR A 806 23.67 -43.15 13.79
CA THR A 806 24.48 -42.37 12.85
C THR A 806 25.12 -43.24 11.77
N GLU A 807 25.23 -42.68 10.57
CA GLU A 807 25.94 -43.28 9.44
C GLU A 807 26.94 -42.25 8.87
N ALA A 808 28.24 -42.55 9.01
CA ALA A 808 29.30 -41.78 8.37
C ALA A 808 29.46 -42.20 6.90
N ASN A 809 29.40 -41.23 6.00
CA ASN A 809 29.71 -41.36 4.58
C ASN A 809 30.93 -40.48 4.26
N PHE A 810 31.54 -40.69 3.09
CA PHE A 810 32.73 -39.93 2.68
C PHE A 810 32.53 -38.41 2.76
N SER A 811 31.39 -37.91 2.25
CA SER A 811 31.09 -36.49 2.11
C SER A 811 30.21 -35.88 3.22
N HIS A 812 29.69 -36.69 4.15
CA HIS A 812 28.72 -36.25 5.16
C HIS A 812 28.45 -37.32 6.24
N ILE A 813 27.82 -36.93 7.34
CA ILE A 813 27.26 -37.83 8.36
C ILE A 813 25.73 -37.73 8.31
N ASN A 814 25.00 -38.84 8.23
CA ASN A 814 23.56 -38.86 8.49
C ASN A 814 23.32 -39.20 9.97
N VAL A 815 22.53 -38.40 10.69
CA VAL A 815 22.21 -38.56 12.11
C VAL A 815 20.70 -38.59 12.27
N TYR A 816 20.16 -39.69 12.80
CA TYR A 816 18.74 -39.80 13.14
C TYR A 816 18.52 -39.42 14.62
N LYS A 817 17.71 -38.39 14.84
CA LYS A 817 17.31 -37.89 16.17
C LYS A 817 15.83 -37.50 16.17
N ASP A 818 15.09 -37.99 17.15
CA ASP A 818 13.67 -37.67 17.42
C ASP A 818 12.72 -37.68 16.21
N GLY A 819 12.94 -38.61 15.27
CA GLY A 819 12.12 -38.76 14.06
C GLY A 819 12.58 -37.94 12.85
N PHE A 820 13.69 -37.21 12.95
CA PHE A 820 14.31 -36.43 11.89
C PHE A 820 15.67 -37.02 11.48
N VAL A 821 16.09 -36.74 10.25
CA VAL A 821 17.43 -37.07 9.73
C VAL A 821 18.19 -35.78 9.46
N PHE A 822 19.31 -35.57 10.13
CA PHE A 822 20.22 -34.45 9.91
C PHE A 822 21.44 -34.93 9.11
N ARG A 823 21.85 -34.15 8.10
CA ARG A 823 23.00 -34.42 7.26
C ARG A 823 24.11 -33.42 7.58
N LEU A 824 25.06 -33.83 8.40
CA LEU A 824 26.18 -33.01 8.85
C LEU A 824 27.31 -33.03 7.83
N ARG A 825 27.94 -31.88 7.56
CA ARG A 825 29.08 -31.74 6.65
C ARG A 825 30.15 -30.86 7.29
N VAL A 826 31.41 -31.31 7.29
CA VAL A 826 32.53 -30.47 7.77
C VAL A 826 32.85 -29.39 6.75
N ALA A 827 32.56 -28.13 7.09
CA ALA A 827 32.92 -26.94 6.34
C ALA A 827 34.38 -26.57 6.63
N HIS A 828 35.17 -26.35 5.57
CA HIS A 828 36.56 -25.93 5.69
C HIS A 828 36.99 -25.16 4.44
N SER A 829 37.44 -23.91 4.61
CA SER A 829 37.74 -22.98 3.51
C SER A 829 38.82 -23.50 2.57
N LYS A 830 39.83 -24.21 3.10
CA LYS A 830 40.90 -24.81 2.28
C LYS A 830 40.39 -25.77 1.20
N GLU A 831 39.25 -26.47 1.40
CA GLU A 831 38.67 -27.30 0.31
C GLU A 831 38.22 -26.45 -0.88
N VAL A 832 37.62 -25.29 -0.60
CA VAL A 832 37.22 -24.31 -1.61
C VAL A 832 38.45 -23.74 -2.30
N SER A 833 39.52 -23.40 -1.55
CA SER A 833 40.79 -22.93 -2.11
C SER A 833 41.47 -23.96 -3.02
N CYS A 834 41.58 -25.23 -2.59
CA CYS A 834 42.11 -26.33 -3.40
C CYS A 834 41.28 -26.55 -4.68
N LEU A 835 39.96 -26.43 -4.61
CA LEU A 835 39.11 -26.51 -5.81
C LEU A 835 39.32 -25.33 -6.77
N LYS A 836 39.74 -24.16 -6.30
CA LYS A 836 40.05 -22.98 -7.15
C LYS A 836 41.43 -23.08 -7.82
N GLN A 837 42.30 -23.98 -7.40
CA GLN A 837 43.62 -24.16 -8.01
C GLN A 837 43.52 -24.72 -9.42
N GLN A 838 44.14 -24.03 -10.37
CA GLN A 838 44.39 -24.47 -11.74
C GLN A 838 45.88 -24.35 -12.02
N ILE A 839 46.51 -25.43 -12.48
CA ILE A 839 47.90 -25.41 -12.93
C ILE A 839 47.88 -25.01 -14.40
N THR A 840 48.50 -23.86 -14.72
CA THR A 840 48.69 -23.43 -16.12
C THR A 840 49.73 -24.29 -16.83
N GLU A 841 49.75 -24.26 -18.16
CA GLU A 841 50.70 -25.03 -18.99
C GLU A 841 52.17 -24.75 -18.64
N ASN A 842 52.46 -23.57 -18.08
CA ASN A 842 53.79 -23.16 -17.60
C ASN A 842 54.08 -23.57 -16.14
N GLY A 843 53.25 -24.42 -15.52
CA GLY A 843 53.42 -24.91 -14.14
C GLY A 843 53.03 -23.93 -13.03
N VAL A 844 52.52 -22.73 -13.35
CA VAL A 844 52.11 -21.73 -12.35
C VAL A 844 50.71 -22.03 -11.84
N ILE A 845 50.54 -22.07 -10.51
CA ILE A 845 49.25 -22.24 -9.83
C ILE A 845 48.49 -20.92 -9.88
N GLN A 846 47.38 -20.88 -10.62
CA GLN A 846 46.41 -19.80 -10.58
C GLN A 846 45.19 -20.19 -9.74
N TYR A 847 44.58 -19.23 -9.05
CA TYR A 847 43.34 -19.43 -8.29
C TYR A 847 42.18 -18.81 -9.06
N LYS A 848 41.32 -19.66 -9.65
CA LYS A 848 40.18 -19.23 -10.46
C LYS A 848 38.90 -19.91 -9.97
N ASP A 849 37.87 -19.09 -9.69
CA ASP A 849 36.54 -19.56 -9.36
C ASP A 849 35.99 -20.45 -10.50
N ASN A 850 35.53 -21.66 -10.16
CA ASN A 850 34.84 -22.58 -11.07
C ASN A 850 33.52 -23.05 -10.48
N GLU A 851 32.68 -23.71 -11.28
CA GLU A 851 31.34 -24.11 -10.82
C GLU A 851 31.36 -24.99 -9.57
N LYS A 852 32.30 -25.92 -9.46
CA LYS A 852 32.40 -26.84 -8.32
C LYS A 852 32.88 -26.12 -7.05
N SER A 853 33.79 -25.16 -7.17
CA SER A 853 34.21 -24.33 -6.04
C SER A 853 33.07 -23.42 -5.57
N ILE A 854 32.36 -22.76 -6.50
CA ILE A 854 31.24 -21.86 -6.19
C ILE A 854 30.08 -22.64 -5.56
N GLU A 855 29.72 -23.81 -6.08
CA GLU A 855 28.64 -24.62 -5.49
C GLU A 855 28.98 -25.07 -4.06
N LEU A 856 30.23 -25.48 -3.82
CA LEU A 856 30.69 -25.88 -2.49
C LEU A 856 30.71 -24.70 -1.51
N GLU A 857 31.22 -23.54 -1.95
CA GLU A 857 31.29 -22.29 -1.18
C GLU A 857 29.90 -21.80 -0.81
N ASN A 858 29.00 -21.70 -1.79
CA ASN A 858 27.59 -21.35 -1.60
C ASN A 858 26.89 -22.31 -0.64
N LYS A 859 27.15 -23.62 -0.73
CA LYS A 859 26.49 -24.64 0.10
C LYS A 859 26.98 -24.65 1.54
N LEU A 860 28.28 -24.48 1.77
CA LEU A 860 28.89 -24.64 3.08
C LEU A 860 29.04 -23.34 3.89
N PHE A 861 29.07 -22.17 3.22
CA PHE A 861 29.31 -20.88 3.86
C PHE A 861 28.19 -19.85 3.59
N GLU A 862 27.81 -19.60 2.34
CA GLU A 862 26.86 -18.50 2.05
C GLU A 862 25.39 -18.85 2.36
N LEU A 863 24.92 -20.06 2.02
CA LEU A 863 23.56 -20.50 2.34
C LEU A 863 23.30 -20.57 3.86
N PRO A 864 24.23 -21.03 4.72
CA PRO A 864 24.10 -20.90 6.17
C PRO A 864 23.93 -19.45 6.65
N LYS A 865 24.80 -18.51 6.22
CA LYS A 865 24.67 -17.07 6.59
C LYS A 865 23.30 -16.52 6.19
N LEU A 866 22.92 -16.74 4.93
CA LEU A 866 21.64 -16.27 4.40
C LEU A 866 20.45 -16.96 5.10
N THR A 867 20.59 -18.21 5.53
CA THR A 867 19.57 -18.90 6.33
C THR A 867 19.38 -18.25 7.69
N SER A 868 20.46 -17.82 8.36
CA SER A 868 20.37 -17.05 9.61
C SER A 868 19.71 -15.68 9.40
N ALA A 869 20.06 -14.95 8.33
CA ALA A 869 19.44 -13.66 8.00
C ALA A 869 17.93 -13.79 7.72
N LEU A 870 17.53 -14.76 6.89
CA LEU A 870 16.12 -15.05 6.58
C LEU A 870 15.33 -15.56 7.79
N HIS A 871 15.96 -16.33 8.70
CA HIS A 871 15.37 -16.70 9.99
C HIS A 871 15.14 -15.46 10.88
N GLY A 872 16.11 -14.54 10.93
CA GLY A 872 15.97 -13.26 11.60
C GLY A 872 14.78 -12.45 11.08
N LEU A 873 14.67 -12.33 9.75
CA LEU A 873 13.54 -11.69 9.09
C LEU A 873 12.20 -12.36 9.42
N HIS A 874 12.13 -13.69 9.43
CA HIS A 874 10.90 -14.40 9.84
C HIS A 874 10.48 -14.08 11.28
N ASN A 875 11.43 -14.01 12.21
CA ASN A 875 11.12 -13.70 13.60
C ASN A 875 10.63 -12.25 13.80
N GLN A 876 11.12 -11.31 12.98
CA GLN A 876 10.63 -9.93 12.93
C GLN A 876 9.28 -9.79 12.21
N GLN A 877 9.05 -10.59 11.16
CA GLN A 877 7.88 -10.54 10.29
C GLN A 877 7.29 -11.96 10.07
N PRO A 878 6.47 -12.49 11.00
CA PRO A 878 6.05 -13.90 11.01
C PRO A 878 5.25 -14.36 9.77
N SER A 879 4.75 -13.44 8.95
CA SER A 879 4.06 -13.74 7.69
C SER A 879 5.03 -14.14 6.56
N PHE A 880 6.31 -13.74 6.63
CA PHE A 880 7.33 -13.91 5.59
C PHE A 880 7.51 -15.37 5.13
N GLY A 881 7.65 -16.29 6.09
CA GLY A 881 7.97 -17.69 5.78
C GLY A 881 6.85 -18.36 4.97
N LEU A 882 5.61 -18.16 5.41
CA LEU A 882 4.43 -18.66 4.70
C LEU A 882 4.17 -17.96 3.37
N ALA A 883 4.54 -16.68 3.23
CA ALA A 883 4.47 -15.98 1.95
C ALA A 883 5.39 -16.65 0.91
N CYS A 884 6.62 -17.02 1.32
CA CYS A 884 7.52 -17.84 0.51
C CYS A 884 6.89 -19.21 0.18
N CYS A 885 6.27 -19.88 1.16
CA CYS A 885 5.61 -21.16 0.93
C CYS A 885 4.45 -21.07 -0.08
N LEU A 886 3.65 -20.00 -0.05
CA LEU A 886 2.62 -19.74 -1.05
C LEU A 886 3.22 -19.49 -2.44
N ALA A 887 4.27 -18.68 -2.53
CA ALA A 887 4.97 -18.36 -3.78
C ALA A 887 5.57 -19.61 -4.45
N LYS A 888 6.36 -20.40 -3.70
CA LYS A 888 6.94 -21.66 -4.16
C LYS A 888 5.88 -22.66 -4.61
N ARG A 889 4.77 -22.76 -3.87
CA ARG A 889 3.66 -23.64 -4.23
C ARG A 889 2.95 -23.20 -5.52
N TRP A 890 2.77 -21.89 -5.71
CA TRP A 890 2.20 -21.36 -6.95
C TRP A 890 3.12 -21.67 -8.15
N LEU A 891 4.42 -21.39 -8.05
CA LEU A 891 5.41 -21.73 -9.08
C LEU A 891 5.38 -23.22 -9.43
N SER A 892 5.43 -24.09 -8.40
CA SER A 892 5.36 -25.55 -8.58
C SER A 892 4.06 -26.01 -9.25
N ALA A 893 2.93 -25.38 -8.95
CA ALA A 893 1.65 -25.65 -9.61
C ALA A 893 1.62 -25.23 -11.09
N GLN A 894 2.50 -24.29 -11.50
CA GLN A 894 2.70 -23.89 -12.89
C GLN A 894 3.79 -24.69 -13.62
N LEU A 895 4.25 -25.80 -13.03
CA LEU A 895 5.36 -26.64 -13.50
C LEU A 895 6.72 -25.92 -13.53
N LEU A 896 6.88 -24.88 -12.72
CA LEU A 896 8.15 -24.19 -12.51
C LEU A 896 8.80 -24.74 -11.23
N ASP A 897 9.84 -25.56 -11.40
CA ASP A 897 10.58 -26.18 -10.31
C ASP A 897 11.84 -25.38 -9.91
N ASN A 898 12.58 -25.90 -8.93
CA ASN A 898 13.80 -25.29 -8.40
C ASN A 898 14.95 -25.18 -9.43
N SER A 899 14.89 -25.87 -10.59
CA SER A 899 15.86 -25.69 -11.67
C SER A 899 15.53 -24.47 -12.55
N HIS A 900 14.25 -24.12 -12.66
CA HIS A 900 13.77 -22.95 -13.40
C HIS A 900 13.76 -21.69 -12.53
N MET A 901 13.41 -21.82 -11.25
CA MET A 901 13.32 -20.72 -10.29
C MET A 901 13.76 -21.22 -8.90
N PRO A 902 15.02 -21.01 -8.51
CA PRO A 902 15.54 -21.57 -7.26
C PRO A 902 14.80 -21.06 -6.03
N ASP A 903 14.56 -21.93 -5.06
CA ASP A 903 13.82 -21.65 -3.83
C ASP A 903 14.35 -20.42 -3.08
N ILE A 904 15.68 -20.27 -3.05
CA ILE A 904 16.37 -19.14 -2.40
C ILE A 904 16.16 -17.81 -3.12
N VAL A 905 15.97 -17.82 -4.45
CA VAL A 905 15.65 -16.64 -5.25
C VAL A 905 14.22 -16.17 -4.93
N VAL A 906 13.28 -17.11 -4.77
CA VAL A 906 11.91 -16.81 -4.32
C VAL A 906 11.93 -16.20 -2.92
N GLU A 907 12.72 -16.77 -2.00
CA GLU A 907 12.87 -16.26 -0.63
C GLU A 907 13.46 -14.84 -0.60
N LEU A 908 14.49 -14.56 -1.41
CA LEU A 908 15.10 -13.23 -1.55
C LEU A 908 14.14 -12.19 -2.16
N LEU A 909 13.37 -12.58 -3.18
CA LEU A 909 12.34 -11.72 -3.79
C LEU A 909 11.20 -11.39 -2.83
N VAL A 910 10.77 -12.35 -2.00
CA VAL A 910 9.80 -12.05 -0.95
C VAL A 910 10.45 -11.21 0.14
N ALA A 911 11.73 -11.44 0.50
CA ALA A 911 12.43 -10.68 1.53
C ALA A 911 12.58 -9.20 1.17
N SER A 912 12.90 -8.86 -0.08
CA SER A 912 12.96 -7.45 -0.53
C SER A 912 11.64 -6.72 -0.29
N MET A 913 10.50 -7.39 -0.41
CA MET A 913 9.17 -6.79 -0.18
C MET A 913 8.83 -6.54 1.30
N TYR A 914 9.57 -7.13 2.23
CA TYR A 914 9.45 -6.84 3.67
C TYR A 914 10.47 -5.79 4.11
N LEU A 915 11.68 -5.81 3.54
CA LEU A 915 12.76 -4.87 3.84
C LEU A 915 12.55 -3.51 3.15
N MET A 916 12.04 -3.52 1.93
CA MET A 916 11.68 -2.35 1.11
C MET A 916 10.20 -2.43 0.71
N PRO A 917 9.26 -2.26 1.66
CA PRO A 917 7.83 -2.50 1.43
C PRO A 917 7.14 -1.43 0.57
N ALA A 918 7.83 -0.33 0.25
CA ALA A 918 7.29 0.84 -0.44
C ALA A 918 6.56 0.47 -1.76
N PRO A 919 5.39 1.07 -2.06
CA PRO A 919 4.68 2.11 -1.31
C PRO A 919 3.80 1.58 -0.16
N TYR A 920 3.83 0.27 0.13
CA TYR A 920 3.04 -0.36 1.17
C TYR A 920 3.78 -0.39 2.53
N ARG A 921 3.10 -0.88 3.58
CA ARG A 921 3.72 -1.33 4.84
C ARG A 921 4.00 -2.85 4.80
N PRO A 922 4.93 -3.38 5.62
CA PRO A 922 5.19 -4.82 5.73
C PRO A 922 3.88 -5.60 6.01
N PRO A 923 3.51 -6.58 5.17
CA PRO A 923 2.20 -7.24 5.24
C PRO A 923 2.11 -8.20 6.43
N GLN A 924 1.03 -8.13 7.22
CA GLN A 924 0.86 -8.98 8.40
C GLN A 924 0.24 -10.35 8.06
N MET A 925 -0.29 -10.50 6.84
CA MET A 925 -0.91 -11.72 6.35
C MET A 925 -0.19 -12.31 5.12
N PRO A 926 0.15 -13.61 5.09
CA PRO A 926 0.89 -14.25 3.98
C PRO A 926 0.22 -14.08 2.62
N GLN A 927 -1.12 -14.08 2.57
CA GLN A 927 -1.89 -13.88 1.34
C GLN A 927 -1.61 -12.52 0.67
N ILE A 928 -1.36 -11.46 1.46
CA ILE A 928 -1.15 -10.10 0.93
C ILE A 928 0.26 -9.97 0.37
N ALA A 929 1.25 -10.53 1.05
CA ALA A 929 2.61 -10.65 0.53
C ALA A 929 2.62 -11.41 -0.82
N PHE A 930 1.90 -12.54 -0.90
CA PHE A 930 1.77 -13.31 -2.14
C PHE A 930 1.06 -12.52 -3.26
N LEU A 931 -0.04 -11.82 -2.97
CA LEU A 931 -0.72 -10.97 -3.97
C LEU A 931 0.17 -9.83 -4.50
N ARG A 932 0.95 -9.20 -3.62
CA ARG A 932 1.93 -8.17 -4.02
C ARG A 932 3.10 -8.76 -4.82
N LEU A 933 3.48 -10.03 -4.58
CA LEU A 933 4.50 -10.72 -5.35
C LEU A 933 4.00 -10.99 -6.77
N LEU A 934 2.73 -11.40 -6.92
CA LEU A 934 2.09 -11.53 -8.22
C LEU A 934 2.00 -10.18 -8.96
N GLU A 935 1.72 -9.05 -8.29
CA GLU A 935 1.81 -7.71 -8.91
C GLU A 935 3.22 -7.42 -9.44
N SER A 936 4.25 -7.72 -8.64
CA SER A 936 5.66 -7.56 -9.05
C SER A 936 5.97 -8.42 -10.29
N PHE A 937 5.58 -9.69 -10.26
CA PHE A 937 5.74 -10.63 -11.37
C PHE A 937 5.00 -10.16 -12.63
N ALA A 938 3.77 -9.68 -12.49
CA ALA A 938 2.96 -9.19 -13.61
C ALA A 938 3.55 -7.93 -14.27
N ARG A 939 4.33 -7.12 -13.54
CA ARG A 939 5.00 -5.94 -14.10
C ARG A 939 6.23 -6.33 -14.92
N GLY A 940 7.09 -7.21 -14.38
CA GLY A 940 8.19 -7.83 -15.14
C GLY A 940 9.44 -6.97 -15.27
N HIS A 941 9.75 -6.16 -14.26
CA HIS A 941 10.80 -5.13 -14.24
C HIS A 941 12.25 -5.65 -14.12
N TRP A 942 12.48 -6.93 -14.36
CA TRP A 942 13.76 -7.63 -14.14
C TRP A 942 14.93 -7.08 -14.96
N ASN A 943 14.62 -6.42 -16.08
CA ASN A 943 15.61 -5.80 -16.95
C ASN A 943 15.89 -4.34 -16.60
N THR A 944 14.96 -3.64 -15.93
CA THR A 944 15.03 -2.20 -15.65
C THR A 944 15.57 -1.87 -14.26
N ASP A 945 15.28 -2.69 -13.26
CA ASP A 945 15.58 -2.39 -11.86
C ASP A 945 16.29 -3.57 -11.17
N PRO A 946 17.40 -3.35 -10.44
CA PRO A 946 18.02 -4.38 -9.62
C PRO A 946 17.18 -4.67 -8.36
N VAL A 947 17.20 -5.91 -7.88
CA VAL A 947 16.53 -6.28 -6.62
C VAL A 947 17.53 -6.18 -5.47
N ILE A 948 17.32 -5.23 -4.56
CA ILE A 948 18.16 -5.02 -3.38
C ILE A 948 17.51 -5.68 -2.16
N VAL A 949 18.27 -6.49 -1.41
CA VAL A 949 17.82 -7.20 -0.21
C VAL A 949 18.70 -6.81 0.97
N ASN A 950 18.52 -5.59 1.48
CA ASN A 950 19.37 -5.03 2.54
C ASN A 950 18.98 -5.57 3.93
N PHE A 951 19.48 -6.76 4.29
CA PHE A 951 19.27 -7.32 5.63
C PHE A 951 19.87 -6.40 6.70
N ASN A 952 19.11 -6.15 7.77
CA ASN A 952 19.49 -5.34 8.94
C ASN A 952 20.02 -3.92 8.63
N ASN A 953 19.81 -3.40 7.41
CA ASN A 953 20.46 -2.19 6.88
C ASN A 953 22.00 -2.27 6.89
N GLU A 954 22.56 -3.45 6.63
CA GLU A 954 24.02 -3.69 6.55
C GLU A 954 24.67 -3.00 5.32
N MET A 955 23.96 -2.84 4.20
CA MET A 955 24.46 -2.08 3.03
C MET A 955 24.25 -0.57 3.22
N SER A 956 25.31 0.19 3.00
CA SER A 956 25.32 1.66 3.00
C SER A 956 24.72 2.27 1.73
N LYS A 957 24.55 3.60 1.72
CA LYS A 957 24.05 4.36 0.56
C LYS A 957 24.98 4.23 -0.65
N ASP A 958 26.28 4.42 -0.44
CA ASP A 958 27.27 4.44 -1.51
C ASP A 958 27.41 3.04 -2.16
N GLU A 959 27.27 1.98 -1.37
CA GLU A 959 27.24 0.60 -1.87
C GLU A 959 25.97 0.32 -2.70
N ILE A 960 24.81 0.83 -2.28
CA ILE A 960 23.56 0.70 -3.05
C ILE A 960 23.65 1.46 -4.38
N ILE A 961 24.16 2.69 -4.38
CA ILE A 961 24.38 3.50 -5.59
C ILE A 961 25.41 2.83 -6.51
N ALA A 962 26.47 2.23 -5.96
CA ALA A 962 27.44 1.47 -6.73
C ALA A 962 26.82 0.23 -7.40
N VAL A 963 25.88 -0.45 -6.73
CA VAL A 963 25.14 -1.58 -7.30
C VAL A 963 24.20 -1.13 -8.43
N GLU A 964 23.47 -0.02 -8.26
CA GLU A 964 22.62 0.55 -9.31
C GLU A 964 23.45 1.02 -10.52
N THR A 965 24.60 1.64 -10.27
CA THR A 965 25.55 2.07 -11.31
C THR A 965 26.15 0.88 -12.06
N LEU A 966 26.51 -0.20 -11.36
CA LEU A 966 26.96 -1.46 -11.98
C LEU A 966 25.85 -2.06 -12.84
N PHE A 967 24.60 -2.08 -12.34
CA PHE A 967 23.46 -2.61 -13.07
C PHE A 967 23.18 -1.85 -14.37
N GLY A 968 23.24 -0.51 -14.33
CA GLY A 968 23.04 0.34 -15.52
C GLY A 968 24.19 0.26 -16.53
N SER A 969 25.45 0.30 -16.06
CA SER A 969 26.63 0.31 -16.94
C SER A 969 26.96 -1.04 -17.57
N SER A 970 26.65 -2.15 -16.89
CA SER A 970 27.13 -3.49 -17.24
C SER A 970 25.99 -4.49 -17.49
N ARG A 971 24.77 -4.02 -17.81
CA ARG A 971 23.54 -4.82 -17.83
C ARG A 971 23.64 -6.13 -18.60
N ASP A 972 24.28 -6.13 -19.77
CA ASP A 972 24.41 -7.30 -20.65
C ASP A 972 25.29 -8.42 -20.05
N SER A 973 26.17 -8.08 -19.10
CA SER A 973 26.99 -9.06 -18.38
C SER A 973 26.31 -9.68 -17.15
N LEU A 974 25.17 -9.12 -16.72
CA LEU A 974 24.46 -9.49 -15.50
C LEU A 974 23.28 -10.44 -15.78
N PRO A 975 22.92 -11.34 -14.85
CA PRO A 975 21.82 -12.28 -15.05
C PRO A 975 20.47 -11.58 -15.36
N PRO A 976 19.53 -12.28 -16.03
CA PRO A 976 18.19 -11.74 -16.36
C PRO A 976 17.42 -11.23 -15.13
N LEU A 977 17.63 -11.88 -13.98
CA LEU A 977 17.22 -11.38 -12.67
C LEU A 977 18.48 -11.09 -11.84
N PHE A 978 18.72 -9.83 -11.51
CA PHE A 978 19.84 -9.43 -10.64
C PHE A 978 19.34 -9.14 -9.22
N ILE A 979 19.86 -9.88 -8.25
CA ILE A 979 19.66 -9.68 -6.81
C ILE A 979 20.98 -9.35 -6.12
N SER A 980 21.00 -8.27 -5.33
CA SER A 980 22.11 -7.88 -4.46
C SER A 980 21.73 -8.01 -2.98
N THR A 981 22.68 -8.43 -2.14
CA THR A 981 22.51 -8.64 -0.70
C THR A 981 23.79 -8.19 0.04
N PRO A 982 23.78 -7.89 1.35
CA PRO A 982 25.00 -7.60 2.13
C PRO A 982 26.14 -8.63 2.03
N TYR A 983 25.82 -9.87 1.61
CA TYR A 983 26.79 -10.96 1.47
C TYR A 983 27.30 -11.12 0.02
N ASP A 984 26.68 -10.43 -0.94
CA ASP A 984 27.03 -10.43 -2.36
C ASP A 984 26.45 -9.19 -3.07
N HIS A 985 27.31 -8.20 -3.32
CA HIS A 985 26.91 -6.92 -3.93
C HIS A 985 26.90 -6.99 -5.46
N GLN A 986 27.74 -7.83 -6.07
CA GLN A 986 28.09 -7.70 -7.51
C GLN A 986 27.88 -8.99 -8.31
N ARG A 987 27.96 -10.17 -7.69
CA ARG A 987 28.01 -11.45 -8.43
C ARG A 987 26.62 -11.98 -8.72
N SER A 988 25.64 -11.69 -7.88
CA SER A 988 24.30 -12.28 -7.89
C SER A 988 24.33 -13.81 -7.91
N LEU A 989 25.05 -14.38 -6.93
CA LEU A 989 25.39 -15.80 -6.78
C LEU A 989 24.21 -16.76 -6.99
N TRP A 990 23.01 -16.34 -6.56
CA TRP A 990 21.81 -17.18 -6.57
C TRP A 990 21.04 -17.16 -7.89
N THR A 991 21.27 -16.19 -8.78
CA THR A 991 20.52 -16.05 -10.04
C THR A 991 21.32 -16.31 -11.31
N LYS A 992 22.65 -16.45 -11.22
CA LYS A 992 23.53 -16.74 -12.38
C LYS A 992 23.07 -17.92 -13.25
N LYS A 993 22.55 -18.99 -12.64
CA LYS A 993 22.12 -20.21 -13.36
C LYS A 993 20.64 -20.19 -13.76
N ALA A 994 19.78 -19.58 -12.93
CA ALA A 994 18.34 -19.50 -13.12
C ALA A 994 17.75 -18.39 -12.23
N PRO A 995 16.68 -17.69 -12.65
CA PRO A 995 15.85 -17.95 -13.83
C PRO A 995 16.42 -17.38 -15.14
N SER A 996 16.09 -18.03 -16.25
CA SER A 996 16.34 -17.49 -17.60
C SER A 996 15.26 -16.50 -18.04
N THR A 997 15.56 -15.67 -19.04
CA THR A 997 14.62 -14.66 -19.57
C THR A 997 13.30 -15.28 -20.05
N LEU A 998 13.34 -16.48 -20.65
CA LEU A 998 12.13 -17.19 -21.07
C LEU A 998 11.25 -17.60 -19.89
N ILE A 999 11.86 -18.03 -18.78
CA ILE A 999 11.14 -18.38 -17.55
C ILE A 999 10.57 -17.14 -16.87
N LEU A 1000 11.33 -16.05 -16.80
CA LEU A 1000 10.83 -14.75 -16.29
C LEU A 1000 9.62 -14.25 -17.11
N ASN A 1001 9.71 -14.29 -18.44
CA ASN A 1001 8.60 -13.92 -19.31
C ASN A 1001 7.37 -14.81 -19.09
N ARG A 1002 7.56 -16.12 -18.92
CA ARG A 1002 6.47 -17.05 -18.61
C ARG A 1002 5.84 -16.78 -17.24
N ILE A 1003 6.65 -16.50 -16.20
CA ILE A 1003 6.17 -16.07 -14.88
C ILE A 1003 5.35 -14.78 -14.99
N THR A 1004 5.83 -13.79 -15.74
CA THR A 1004 5.14 -12.52 -15.95
C THR A 1004 3.82 -12.70 -16.71
N MET A 1005 3.75 -13.57 -17.72
CA MET A 1005 2.47 -13.91 -18.37
C MET A 1005 1.50 -14.60 -17.41
N LEU A 1006 1.96 -15.58 -16.64
CA LEU A 1006 1.15 -16.33 -15.68
C LEU A 1006 0.65 -15.47 -14.50
N ALA A 1007 1.38 -14.42 -14.13
CA ALA A 1007 0.99 -13.48 -13.07
C ALA A 1007 0.04 -12.36 -13.56
N ARG A 1008 -0.07 -12.15 -14.89
CA ARG A 1008 -1.05 -11.25 -15.51
C ARG A 1008 -2.43 -11.89 -15.71
N GLN A 1009 -2.50 -13.23 -15.66
CA GLN A 1009 -3.71 -14.04 -15.75
C GLN A 1009 -4.41 -14.17 -14.39
#